data_AF-A0A7Y2YY42-F1
#
_entry.id   AF-A0A7Y2YY42-F1
#
_cell.length_a   1.000
_cell.length_b   1.000
_cell.length_c   1.000
_cell.angle_alpha   90.00
_cell.angle_beta   90.00
_cell.angle_gamma   90.00
#
_symmetry.space_group_name_H-M   'P 1'
#
loop_
_entity.id
_entity.type
_entity.pdbx_description
1 polymer ?
#
loop_
_entity_poly.entity_id
_entity_poly.type
_entity_poly.pdbx_seq_one_letter_code
_entity_poly.pdbx_strand_id
1 'polypeptide(L)'
;MAKQRLSAVDWAFLQTETPSKLAHVAGLWVFKLPKYYRRNFWNEFMQGLRDAGTAHPPFNYRLGGGLDLPSWIEDPGFDIEDHVRFAALPAPGTTDQMLKMVSRIHSKQLDRSKPLWECYLIEGIKGRRVAIYFKVHHALLDGVATMEHLVGSLSASPEAQSSRAFWQPVLKRKAPVIETGLLGRLGKVSAGLVDQIRTVPELSATLAREGLKVLNLAESSAKAPFMAPKTPLGRAITADRKLGVASFLLPRIKKLGRNSGATVNDIVLAMSAGALRDYLTENQSLPARPLTAWVPVSLRSAEENETGNRVTVMMCSLGTDIRDSGERLEVIKSSVSAAKKELSGHSARASDNYTQLLSGLVVLTQTLGVADRLPPAANLVISNVPGPREPRYINGAMLVEQYPLSMLIDGQALNITVTSHDDRLDFGLLSCPNALPDPQRLADGLETELKRLERSFSSAAKSTTSSAAKKKAGKKPSRPGDFGQLVASLGAIPIEALNKLASGGNLSKKAWSELQKSFDRLNQAAQSLQKGASGKGRSKKEGLDGPDPELMNAQAPLWNALMDYYFRLEFAGWESLPEVPSLLIGVHSGGPLTMDAWTVALAWWRHFGEQRSLHGTAHDVLMSAPGLGSYFKRMGTISPSRENIGAAFRKGDDVILWPGGEVDAYRSWDKRDIAVLGGRTGFIRLAIREGVPIVPVATIGGHDTLFVLSEGRGLAKALGLKKRMRSDVAPITLSIPFGVTLHLTPFQHVPLPAKIRTEILEPIHLGADPDLENDNEYVGKVYTEIESVIQAGMTRLARKRKFPVLG
;
A
#
# COMPACT_ATOMS: atom_id res chain seq x y z
N MET A 1 1.78 -2.93 37.72
CA MET A 1 1.86 -3.75 36.48
C MET A 1 2.46 -2.90 35.38
N ALA A 2 3.47 -3.41 34.68
CA ALA A 2 3.99 -2.74 33.50
C ALA A 2 2.91 -2.72 32.41
N LYS A 3 2.63 -1.55 31.83
CA LYS A 3 1.68 -1.37 30.73
C LYS A 3 2.45 -0.81 29.55
N GLN A 4 2.56 -1.58 28.48
CA GLN A 4 3.22 -1.16 27.25
C GLN A 4 2.17 -0.90 26.18
N ARG A 5 2.18 0.29 25.56
CA ARG A 5 1.26 0.61 24.46
C ARG A 5 1.60 -0.22 23.23
N LEU A 6 0.59 -0.65 22.49
CA LEU A 6 0.79 -1.23 21.16
C LEU A 6 1.31 -0.16 20.20
N SER A 7 2.22 -0.55 19.30
CA SER A 7 2.55 0.30 18.16
C SER A 7 1.38 0.33 17.16
N ALA A 8 1.37 1.31 16.25
CA ALA A 8 0.37 1.38 15.20
C ALA A 8 0.37 0.14 14.29
N VAL A 9 1.55 -0.45 14.06
CA VAL A 9 1.73 -1.66 13.24
C VAL A 9 1.17 -2.89 13.96
N ASP A 10 1.49 -3.06 15.25
CA ASP A 10 0.97 -4.16 16.08
C ASP A 10 -0.57 -4.13 16.14
N TRP A 11 -1.13 -2.92 16.27
CA TRP A 11 -2.58 -2.72 16.26
C TRP A 11 -3.19 -3.07 14.90
N ALA A 12 -2.56 -2.70 13.78
CA ALA A 12 -3.05 -3.01 12.44
C ALA A 12 -3.13 -4.53 12.19
N PHE A 13 -2.14 -5.32 12.64
CA PHE A 13 -2.21 -6.78 12.56
C PHE A 13 -3.40 -7.36 13.34
N LEU A 14 -3.69 -6.82 14.53
CA LEU A 14 -4.83 -7.26 15.34
C LEU A 14 -6.20 -6.89 14.73
N GLN A 15 -6.29 -5.74 14.07
CA GLN A 15 -7.53 -5.29 13.42
C GLN A 15 -7.82 -6.01 12.11
N THR A 16 -6.77 -6.39 11.36
CA THR A 16 -6.90 -7.08 10.08
C THR A 16 -7.05 -8.59 10.22
N GLU A 17 -6.63 -9.15 11.35
CA GLU A 17 -6.82 -10.58 11.65
C GLU A 17 -8.31 -10.91 11.79
N THR A 18 -8.69 -12.01 11.14
CA THR A 18 -10.04 -12.60 11.18
C THR A 18 -9.89 -14.11 11.37
N PRO A 19 -10.97 -14.87 11.66
CA PRO A 19 -10.89 -16.32 11.79
C PRO A 19 -10.28 -17.04 10.56
N SER A 20 -10.35 -16.45 9.35
CA SER A 20 -9.69 -16.98 8.14
C SER A 20 -8.29 -16.38 7.91
N LYS A 21 -8.07 -15.12 8.28
CA LYS A 21 -6.80 -14.38 8.10
C LYS A 21 -6.03 -14.32 9.40
N LEU A 22 -5.31 -15.39 9.70
CA LEU A 22 -4.53 -15.52 10.93
C LEU A 22 -3.23 -14.71 10.82
N ALA A 23 -2.95 -13.85 11.80
CA ALA A 23 -1.80 -12.95 11.81
C ALA A 23 -0.68 -13.44 12.73
N HIS A 24 -0.50 -14.76 12.83
CA HIS A 24 0.62 -15.38 13.53
C HIS A 24 1.71 -15.84 12.58
N VAL A 25 2.94 -15.83 13.08
CA VAL A 25 4.11 -16.45 12.47
C VAL A 25 4.52 -17.65 13.32
N ALA A 26 5.28 -18.56 12.75
CA ALA A 26 5.77 -19.72 13.46
C ALA A 26 7.13 -20.17 12.94
N GLY A 27 7.77 -21.07 13.68
CA GLY A 27 8.86 -21.87 13.17
C GLY A 27 8.73 -23.33 13.61
N LEU A 28 9.33 -24.21 12.82
CA LEU A 28 9.43 -25.64 13.09
C LEU A 28 10.90 -26.04 13.10
N TRP A 29 11.43 -26.44 14.24
CA TRP A 29 12.82 -26.85 14.41
C TRP A 29 12.88 -28.33 14.74
N VAL A 30 13.62 -29.09 13.93
CA VAL A 30 13.77 -30.53 14.09
C VAL A 30 15.17 -30.83 14.58
N PHE A 31 15.26 -31.61 15.65
CA PHE A 31 16.48 -32.01 16.30
C PHE A 31 16.72 -33.50 16.17
N LYS A 32 17.98 -33.89 15.98
CA LYS A 32 18.42 -35.29 15.99
C LYS A 32 18.96 -35.64 17.36
N LEU A 33 18.35 -36.65 17.99
CA LEU A 33 18.74 -37.11 19.31
C LEU A 33 20.09 -37.85 19.27
N PRO A 34 20.97 -37.64 20.25
CA PRO A 34 22.20 -38.39 20.38
C PRO A 34 21.90 -39.87 20.70
N LYS A 35 22.83 -40.78 20.38
CA LYS A 35 22.60 -42.24 20.48
C LYS A 35 22.27 -42.72 21.90
N TYR A 36 22.80 -42.07 22.92
CA TYR A 36 22.58 -42.45 24.33
C TYR A 36 21.14 -42.16 24.81
N TYR A 37 20.40 -41.31 24.09
CA TYR A 37 19.05 -40.93 24.48
C TYR A 37 18.04 -42.04 24.17
N ARG A 38 17.38 -42.65 25.16
CA ARG A 38 16.52 -43.83 24.91
C ARG A 38 15.02 -43.52 24.81
N ARG A 39 14.44 -42.69 25.70
CA ARG A 39 13.04 -42.20 25.71
C ARG A 39 12.92 -40.92 26.54
N ASN A 40 11.82 -40.16 26.42
CA ASN A 40 11.41 -39.04 27.30
C ASN A 40 12.16 -37.69 27.17
N PHE A 41 12.66 -37.33 25.98
CA PHE A 41 13.46 -36.11 25.75
C PHE A 41 12.81 -34.85 26.26
N TRP A 42 11.55 -34.65 25.90
CA TRP A 42 10.83 -33.44 26.30
C TRP A 42 10.48 -33.43 27.78
N ASN A 43 10.28 -34.60 28.40
CA ASN A 43 10.02 -34.68 29.84
C ASN A 43 11.27 -34.32 30.64
N GLU A 44 12.44 -34.80 30.25
CA GLU A 44 13.72 -34.43 30.87
C GLU A 44 14.07 -32.97 30.60
N PHE A 45 13.84 -32.48 29.37
CA PHE A 45 13.97 -31.06 29.04
C PHE A 45 13.11 -30.18 29.95
N MET A 46 11.82 -30.51 30.11
CA MET A 46 10.93 -29.76 30.99
C MET A 46 11.25 -29.95 32.48
N GLN A 47 11.76 -31.12 32.90
CA GLN A 47 12.29 -31.33 34.26
C GLN A 47 13.48 -30.42 34.57
N GLY A 48 14.42 -30.29 33.64
CA GLY A 48 15.53 -29.34 33.76
C GLY A 48 15.08 -27.88 33.82
N LEU A 49 13.85 -27.58 33.37
CA LEU A 49 13.22 -26.26 33.40
C LEU A 49 12.19 -26.10 34.54
N ARG A 50 12.04 -27.06 35.48
CA ARG A 50 10.99 -26.98 36.53
C ARG A 50 11.16 -25.83 37.52
N ASP A 51 12.37 -25.30 37.70
CA ASP A 51 12.60 -24.07 38.48
C ASP A 51 12.24 -22.80 37.69
N ALA A 52 11.84 -22.95 36.42
CA ALA A 52 11.68 -21.89 35.43
C ALA A 52 10.20 -21.58 35.11
N GLY A 53 9.27 -21.81 36.04
CA GLY A 53 7.82 -21.57 35.92
C GLY A 53 7.37 -20.12 35.67
N THR A 54 8.28 -19.25 35.23
CA THR A 54 7.98 -17.87 34.83
C THR A 54 8.48 -17.64 33.41
N ALA A 55 7.57 -17.25 32.51
CA ALA A 55 7.96 -16.60 31.27
C ALA A 55 8.33 -15.14 31.58
N HIS A 56 9.29 -14.59 30.83
CA HIS A 56 9.67 -13.18 30.95
C HIS A 56 9.14 -12.37 29.77
N PRO A 57 9.03 -11.04 29.90
CA PRO A 57 8.63 -10.18 28.80
C PRO A 57 9.41 -10.47 27.51
N PRO A 58 8.73 -10.51 26.35
CA PRO A 58 7.30 -10.25 26.14
C PRO A 58 6.38 -11.48 26.30
N PHE A 59 6.91 -12.66 26.67
CA PHE A 59 6.15 -13.93 26.66
C PHE A 59 5.12 -14.06 27.81
N ASN A 60 5.20 -13.22 28.84
CA ASN A 60 4.17 -13.13 29.89
C ASN A 60 3.17 -11.98 29.65
N TYR A 61 3.18 -11.37 28.46
CA TYR A 61 2.25 -10.28 28.13
C TYR A 61 1.05 -10.78 27.36
N ARG A 62 -0.14 -10.33 27.79
CA ARG A 62 -1.40 -10.52 27.09
C ARG A 62 -2.00 -9.19 26.65
N LEU A 63 -2.95 -9.25 25.72
CA LEU A 63 -3.73 -8.08 25.35
C LEU A 63 -4.64 -7.65 26.51
N GLY A 64 -4.65 -6.35 26.79
CA GLY A 64 -5.53 -5.74 27.77
C GLY A 64 -5.66 -4.23 27.58
N GLY A 65 -6.28 -3.56 28.54
CA GLY A 65 -6.60 -2.12 28.46
C GLY A 65 -8.11 -1.88 28.53
N GLY A 66 -8.50 -0.72 29.06
CA GLY A 66 -9.91 -0.28 29.09
C GLY A 66 -10.34 0.35 27.77
N LEU A 67 -11.51 0.99 27.77
CA LEU A 67 -12.17 1.66 26.63
C LEU A 67 -11.26 2.61 25.81
N ASP A 68 -10.16 3.11 26.38
CA ASP A 68 -9.40 4.22 25.82
C ASP A 68 -8.10 3.85 25.07
N LEU A 69 -7.72 2.57 24.86
CA LEU A 69 -6.74 2.06 23.85
C LEU A 69 -6.13 0.68 24.29
N PRO A 70 -5.92 -0.28 23.36
CA PRO A 70 -5.30 -1.57 23.65
C PRO A 70 -3.82 -1.44 24.05
N SER A 71 -3.39 -2.32 24.95
CA SER A 71 -2.05 -2.35 25.52
C SER A 71 -1.60 -3.77 25.86
N TRP A 72 -0.30 -4.01 25.85
CA TRP A 72 0.31 -5.18 26.47
C TRP A 72 0.34 -4.99 27.98
N ILE A 73 -0.23 -5.96 28.69
CA ILE A 73 -0.18 -6.04 30.15
C ILE A 73 0.40 -7.38 30.55
N GLU A 74 1.13 -7.39 31.65
CA GLU A 74 1.57 -8.63 32.29
C GLU A 74 0.35 -9.46 32.71
N ASP A 75 0.36 -10.74 32.39
CA ASP A 75 -0.72 -11.65 32.71
C ASP A 75 -0.59 -12.15 34.16
N PRO A 76 -1.48 -11.73 35.08
CA PRO A 76 -1.40 -12.16 36.48
C PRO A 76 -1.75 -13.66 36.67
N GLY A 77 -2.42 -14.27 35.69
CA GLY A 77 -2.79 -15.68 35.69
C GLY A 77 -1.94 -16.54 34.77
N PHE A 78 -0.72 -16.09 34.43
CA PHE A 78 0.15 -16.82 33.50
C PHE A 78 0.41 -18.25 33.99
N ASP A 79 0.07 -19.21 33.15
CA ASP A 79 0.40 -20.63 33.33
C ASP A 79 1.15 -21.15 32.11
N ILE A 80 2.32 -21.74 32.32
CA ILE A 80 3.14 -22.28 31.24
C ILE A 80 2.46 -23.48 30.55
N GLU A 81 1.64 -24.25 31.27
CA GLU A 81 0.95 -25.44 30.74
C GLU A 81 -0.12 -25.08 29.69
N ASP A 82 -0.63 -23.84 29.72
CA ASP A 82 -1.54 -23.32 28.70
C ASP A 82 -0.85 -23.10 27.35
N HIS A 83 0.46 -22.80 27.39
CA HIS A 83 1.25 -22.39 26.23
C HIS A 83 2.17 -23.50 25.71
N VAL A 84 2.71 -24.36 26.57
CA VAL A 84 3.63 -25.45 26.19
C VAL A 84 2.90 -26.79 26.20
N ARG A 85 2.77 -27.40 25.02
CA ARG A 85 2.01 -28.64 24.81
C ARG A 85 2.93 -29.76 24.32
N PHE A 86 2.71 -30.96 24.84
CA PHE A 86 3.38 -32.16 24.35
C PHE A 86 2.53 -32.82 23.27
N ALA A 87 3.16 -33.21 22.18
CA ALA A 87 2.53 -33.94 21.09
C ALA A 87 3.40 -35.13 20.65
N ALA A 88 2.77 -36.24 20.28
CA ALA A 88 3.45 -37.42 19.77
C ALA A 88 2.83 -37.83 18.43
N LEU A 89 3.68 -38.16 17.46
CA LEU A 89 3.21 -38.73 16.21
C LEU A 89 2.97 -40.24 16.36
N PRO A 90 1.87 -40.78 15.80
CA PRO A 90 1.69 -42.22 15.71
C PRO A 90 2.77 -42.82 14.80
N ALA A 91 3.10 -44.09 15.04
CA ALA A 91 3.93 -44.85 14.12
C ALA A 91 3.33 -44.78 12.69
N PRO A 92 4.14 -44.63 11.63
CA PRO A 92 5.60 -44.69 11.58
C PRO A 92 6.35 -43.36 11.86
N GLY A 93 5.68 -42.28 12.21
CA GLY A 93 6.31 -40.99 12.55
C GLY A 93 6.96 -40.26 11.37
N THR A 94 6.35 -40.30 10.19
CA THR A 94 6.93 -39.71 8.97
C THR A 94 6.94 -38.19 9.01
N THR A 95 7.80 -37.57 8.18
CA THR A 95 7.79 -36.12 7.97
C THR A 95 6.41 -35.64 7.51
N ASP A 96 5.73 -36.36 6.62
CA ASP A 96 4.35 -36.03 6.19
C ASP A 96 3.35 -36.03 7.37
N GLN A 97 3.43 -37.00 8.28
CA GLN A 97 2.59 -37.01 9.50
C GLN A 97 2.87 -35.78 10.37
N MET A 98 4.14 -35.40 10.51
CA MET A 98 4.54 -34.17 11.23
C MET A 98 3.94 -32.92 10.57
N LEU A 99 4.14 -32.75 9.25
CA LEU A 99 3.64 -31.58 8.52
C LEU A 99 2.11 -31.49 8.55
N LYS A 100 1.40 -32.62 8.47
CA LYS A 100 -0.07 -32.68 8.62
C LYS A 100 -0.51 -32.23 10.01
N MET A 101 0.19 -32.65 11.07
CA MET A 101 -0.12 -32.21 12.43
C MET A 101 0.13 -30.70 12.60
N VAL A 102 1.31 -30.23 12.20
CA VAL A 102 1.68 -28.80 12.30
C VAL A 102 0.74 -27.93 11.47
N SER A 103 0.34 -28.38 10.27
CA SER A 103 -0.65 -27.69 9.43
C SER A 103 -1.97 -27.45 10.17
N ARG A 104 -2.49 -28.46 10.89
CA ARG A 104 -3.72 -28.34 11.69
C ARG A 104 -3.56 -27.37 12.85
N ILE A 105 -2.41 -27.40 13.52
CA ILE A 105 -2.10 -26.49 14.64
C ILE A 105 -1.96 -25.04 14.15
N HIS A 106 -1.32 -24.84 13.00
CA HIS A 106 -1.11 -23.53 12.39
C HIS A 106 -2.39 -22.92 11.79
N SER A 107 -3.41 -23.75 11.54
CA SER A 107 -4.74 -23.30 11.08
C SER A 107 -5.64 -22.77 12.20
N LYS A 108 -5.17 -22.78 13.46
CA LYS A 108 -5.93 -22.30 14.62
C LYS A 108 -5.45 -20.93 15.07
N GLN A 109 -6.39 -20.00 15.18
CA GLN A 109 -6.17 -18.69 15.78
C GLN A 109 -5.69 -18.82 17.23
N LEU A 110 -4.81 -17.93 17.66
CA LEU A 110 -4.38 -17.81 19.05
C LEU A 110 -5.50 -17.19 19.90
N ASP A 111 -5.66 -17.66 21.14
CA ASP A 111 -6.62 -17.10 22.09
C ASP A 111 -6.14 -15.72 22.56
N ARG A 112 -6.91 -14.69 22.21
CA ARG A 112 -6.59 -13.29 22.55
C ARG A 112 -6.74 -12.94 24.02
N SER A 113 -7.33 -13.82 24.84
CA SER A 113 -7.43 -13.62 26.29
C SER A 113 -6.13 -13.97 27.03
N LYS A 114 -5.20 -14.67 26.38
CA LYS A 114 -3.92 -15.14 26.94
C LYS A 114 -2.73 -14.46 26.23
N PRO A 115 -1.50 -14.64 26.71
CA PRO A 115 -0.32 -14.28 25.93
C PRO A 115 -0.34 -14.93 24.54
N LEU A 116 -0.05 -14.16 23.50
CA LEU A 116 -0.30 -14.58 22.11
C LEU A 116 0.79 -15.48 21.54
N TRP A 117 1.04 -16.63 22.17
CA TRP A 117 1.97 -17.64 21.66
C TRP A 117 1.62 -19.05 22.15
N GLU A 118 2.08 -20.06 21.40
CA GLU A 118 1.98 -21.48 21.72
C GLU A 118 3.27 -22.21 21.31
N CYS A 119 3.69 -23.19 22.10
CA CYS A 119 4.84 -24.04 21.83
C CYS A 119 4.40 -25.52 21.88
N TYR A 120 4.77 -26.29 20.87
CA TYR A 120 4.52 -27.73 20.82
C TYR A 120 5.85 -28.48 20.80
N LEU A 121 6.06 -29.31 21.81
CA LEU A 121 7.17 -30.23 21.92
C LEU A 121 6.75 -31.57 21.32
N ILE A 122 7.31 -31.91 20.16
CA ILE A 122 6.85 -33.01 19.31
C ILE A 122 7.83 -34.20 19.39
N GLU A 123 7.33 -35.38 19.72
CA GLU A 123 8.07 -36.64 19.71
C GLU A 123 7.48 -37.68 18.73
N GLY A 124 8.08 -38.85 18.68
CA GLY A 124 7.64 -39.94 17.80
C GLY A 124 8.06 -39.78 16.33
N ILE A 125 9.00 -38.88 16.02
CA ILE A 125 9.46 -38.63 14.65
C ILE A 125 10.50 -39.69 14.25
N LYS A 126 10.32 -40.30 13.06
CA LYS A 126 11.22 -41.30 12.48
C LYS A 126 12.66 -40.79 12.42
N GLY A 127 13.61 -41.67 12.73
CA GLY A 127 15.04 -41.38 12.63
C GLY A 127 15.64 -40.79 13.91
N ARG A 128 15.05 -41.07 15.09
CA ARG A 128 15.47 -40.52 16.39
C ARG A 128 15.44 -38.99 16.39
N ARG A 129 14.35 -38.43 15.90
CA ARG A 129 14.14 -36.99 15.80
C ARG A 129 13.05 -36.55 16.76
N VAL A 130 13.15 -35.30 17.18
CA VAL A 130 12.14 -34.56 17.96
C VAL A 130 12.02 -33.18 17.36
N ALA A 131 10.92 -32.46 17.60
CA ALA A 131 10.76 -31.12 17.06
C ALA A 131 10.14 -30.15 18.05
N ILE A 132 10.45 -28.86 17.88
CA ILE A 132 9.75 -27.74 18.50
C ILE A 132 8.97 -27.03 17.40
N TYR A 133 7.67 -26.87 17.59
CA TYR A 133 6.87 -25.95 16.79
C TYR A 133 6.44 -24.78 17.67
N PHE A 134 6.87 -23.56 17.33
CA PHE A 134 6.55 -22.36 18.09
C PHE A 134 5.75 -21.39 17.22
N LYS A 135 4.58 -20.98 17.68
CA LYS A 135 3.64 -20.07 17.02
C LYS A 135 3.47 -18.83 17.88
N VAL A 136 3.55 -17.64 17.29
CA VAL A 136 3.42 -16.36 17.99
C VAL A 136 2.71 -15.34 17.11
N HIS A 137 1.86 -14.51 17.70
CA HIS A 137 1.16 -13.47 16.96
C HIS A 137 2.13 -12.37 16.54
N HIS A 138 2.00 -11.87 15.31
CA HIS A 138 2.95 -10.92 14.69
C HIS A 138 3.00 -9.56 15.42
N ALA A 139 1.94 -9.21 16.15
CA ALA A 139 1.89 -8.05 17.04
C ALA A 139 2.73 -8.18 18.33
N LEU A 140 3.10 -9.40 18.72
CA LEU A 140 3.91 -9.66 19.92
C LEU A 140 5.40 -9.77 19.55
N LEU A 141 5.73 -10.61 18.57
CA LEU A 141 7.07 -10.72 17.97
C LEU A 141 6.94 -10.82 16.45
N ASP A 142 7.83 -10.16 15.73
CA ASP A 142 7.99 -10.39 14.29
C ASP A 142 8.73 -11.73 14.01
N GLY A 143 8.69 -12.17 12.75
CA GLY A 143 9.29 -13.45 12.35
C GLY A 143 10.81 -13.55 12.53
N VAL A 144 11.55 -12.44 12.39
CA VAL A 144 13.02 -12.44 12.57
C VAL A 144 13.36 -12.51 14.05
N ALA A 145 12.74 -11.66 14.87
CA ALA A 145 12.88 -11.68 16.32
C ALA A 145 12.50 -13.05 16.90
N THR A 146 11.43 -13.68 16.40
CA THR A 146 11.03 -15.03 16.79
C THR A 146 12.14 -16.06 16.55
N MET A 147 12.76 -16.03 15.37
CA MET A 147 13.89 -16.92 15.04
C MET A 147 15.12 -16.62 15.89
N GLU A 148 15.46 -15.33 16.07
CA GLU A 148 16.60 -14.89 16.88
C GLU A 148 16.47 -15.33 18.35
N HIS A 149 15.26 -15.21 18.94
CA HIS A 149 14.99 -15.62 20.31
C HIS A 149 15.15 -17.13 20.52
N LEU A 150 14.59 -17.96 19.63
CA LEU A 150 14.73 -19.41 19.76
C LEU A 150 16.17 -19.86 19.51
N VAL A 151 16.77 -19.43 18.38
CA VAL A 151 18.15 -19.84 18.04
C VAL A 151 19.13 -19.36 19.10
N GLY A 152 18.91 -18.17 19.67
CA GLY A 152 19.69 -17.61 20.76
C GLY A 152 19.59 -18.40 22.07
N SER A 153 18.54 -19.21 22.27
CA SER A 153 18.43 -20.12 23.41
C SER A 153 19.13 -21.47 23.19
N LEU A 154 19.61 -21.75 21.98
CA LEU A 154 20.32 -23.00 21.67
C LEU A 154 21.82 -22.87 21.98
N SER A 155 22.43 -23.97 22.41
CA SER A 155 23.86 -24.03 22.70
C SER A 155 24.70 -24.24 21.43
N ALA A 156 25.94 -23.73 21.42
CA ALA A 156 26.96 -24.08 20.44
C ALA A 156 27.68 -25.41 20.75
N SER A 157 27.67 -25.85 22.02
CA SER A 157 28.28 -27.11 22.48
C SER A 157 27.21 -28.21 22.66
N PRO A 158 27.45 -29.44 22.17
CA PRO A 158 26.58 -30.59 22.40
C PRO A 158 26.60 -31.09 23.85
N GLU A 159 27.63 -30.79 24.63
CA GLU A 159 27.74 -31.17 26.05
C GLU A 159 26.93 -30.24 26.97
N ALA A 160 26.65 -29.02 26.52
CA ALA A 160 25.91 -28.06 27.32
C ALA A 160 24.45 -28.50 27.51
N GLN A 161 24.02 -28.52 28.76
CA GLN A 161 22.62 -28.61 29.11
C GLN A 161 22.01 -27.21 29.07
N SER A 162 20.86 -27.08 28.40
CA SER A 162 20.06 -25.88 28.39
C SER A 162 19.49 -25.68 29.79
N SER A 163 19.94 -24.65 30.47
CA SER A 163 19.41 -24.24 31.77
C SER A 163 18.25 -23.25 31.67
N ARG A 164 17.87 -22.84 30.46
CA ARG A 164 16.82 -21.85 30.17
C ARG A 164 16.07 -22.18 28.90
N ALA A 165 14.81 -21.78 28.87
CA ALA A 165 14.00 -21.81 27.65
C ALA A 165 14.00 -20.46 26.94
N PHE A 166 13.64 -20.44 25.65
CA PHE A 166 13.60 -19.21 24.85
C PHE A 166 12.53 -18.21 25.33
N TRP A 167 11.50 -18.66 26.05
CA TRP A 167 10.51 -17.78 26.71
C TRP A 167 11.04 -17.13 27.99
N GLN A 168 12.33 -17.30 28.30
CA GLN A 168 13.05 -16.67 29.41
C GLN A 168 14.29 -15.91 28.92
N PRO A 169 14.12 -14.88 28.07
CA PRO A 169 15.25 -14.11 27.57
C PRO A 169 16.06 -13.46 28.70
N VAL A 170 17.38 -13.41 28.54
CA VAL A 170 18.24 -12.63 29.44
C VAL A 170 17.99 -11.15 29.18
N LEU A 171 17.19 -10.52 30.05
CA LEU A 171 16.97 -9.08 29.98
C LEU A 171 18.29 -8.35 30.28
N LYS A 172 18.93 -7.77 29.25
CA LYS A 172 19.84 -6.64 29.47
C LYS A 172 18.97 -5.48 29.97
N ARG A 173 18.91 -5.32 31.30
CA ARG A 173 18.13 -4.30 32.00
C ARG A 173 18.56 -2.90 31.50
N LYS A 174 17.84 -2.31 30.54
CA LYS A 174 17.75 -0.85 30.47
C LYS A 174 16.70 -0.45 31.49
N ALA A 175 17.08 0.34 32.49
CA ALA A 175 16.16 0.81 33.52
C ALA A 175 14.97 1.50 32.83
N PRO A 176 13.71 1.14 33.14
CA PRO A 176 12.58 1.95 32.72
C PRO A 176 12.71 3.30 33.44
N VAL A 177 12.65 4.39 32.68
CA VAL A 177 12.48 5.73 33.26
C VAL A 177 11.04 5.78 33.80
N ILE A 178 10.89 5.61 35.11
CA ILE A 178 9.61 5.74 35.79
C ILE A 178 9.43 7.23 36.13
N GLU A 179 8.67 7.96 35.33
CA GLU A 179 8.16 9.28 35.73
C GLU A 179 7.03 9.08 36.75
N THR A 180 7.34 9.16 38.04
CA THR A 180 6.35 9.23 39.12
C THR A 180 5.83 10.66 39.27
N GLY A 181 4.63 10.94 38.76
CA GLY A 181 3.95 12.21 39.02
C GLY A 181 2.45 12.14 38.73
N LEU A 182 1.62 12.27 39.77
CA LEU A 182 0.16 12.27 39.67
C LEU A 182 -0.36 13.45 38.82
N LEU A 183 0.34 14.60 38.86
CA LEU A 183 0.09 15.77 38.01
C LEU A 183 0.47 15.57 36.54
N GLY A 184 1.33 14.58 36.23
CA GLY A 184 1.68 14.20 34.86
C GLY A 184 0.65 13.31 34.17
N ARG A 185 -0.29 12.70 34.92
CA ARG A 185 -1.34 11.81 34.38
C ARG A 185 -2.54 12.58 33.83
N LEU A 186 -2.84 13.78 34.35
CA LEU A 186 -3.94 14.62 33.87
C LEU A 186 -3.57 15.41 32.61
N GLY A 187 -2.30 15.80 32.43
CA GLY A 187 -1.84 16.52 31.23
C GLY A 187 -1.54 15.66 30.01
N LYS A 188 -1.44 14.33 30.15
CA LYS A 188 -1.00 13.41 29.07
C LYS A 188 -2.13 12.61 28.42
N VAL A 189 -3.37 12.68 28.94
CA VAL A 189 -4.55 12.07 28.28
C VAL A 189 -4.95 12.87 27.03
N SER A 190 -4.79 14.21 27.05
CA SER A 190 -4.98 15.06 25.87
C SER A 190 -3.80 15.00 24.89
N ALA A 191 -2.57 14.80 25.38
CA ALA A 191 -1.37 14.78 24.53
C ALA A 191 -1.25 13.50 23.67
N GLY A 192 -1.75 12.35 24.13
CA GLY A 192 -1.67 11.09 23.38
C GLY A 192 -2.58 11.02 22.14
N LEU A 193 -3.75 11.65 22.21
CA LEU A 193 -4.63 11.87 21.05
C LEU A 193 -4.03 12.90 20.08
N VAL A 194 -3.31 13.91 20.61
CA VAL A 194 -2.69 14.97 19.82
C VAL A 194 -1.38 14.52 19.15
N ASP A 195 -0.60 13.62 19.74
CA ASP A 195 0.64 13.13 19.13
C ASP A 195 0.41 12.08 18.02
N GLN A 196 -0.70 11.34 18.08
CA GLN A 196 -1.19 10.54 16.93
C GLN A 196 -1.69 11.44 15.77
N ILE A 197 -2.10 12.68 16.06
CA ILE A 197 -2.49 13.68 15.06
C ILE A 197 -1.28 14.50 14.56
N ARG A 198 -0.17 14.57 15.32
CA ARG A 198 1.04 15.35 14.95
C ARG A 198 2.01 14.65 14.01
N THR A 199 1.95 13.33 13.88
CA THR A 199 2.72 12.55 12.89
C THR A 199 2.10 12.60 11.48
N VAL A 200 0.92 13.20 11.37
CA VAL A 200 0.05 13.20 10.20
C VAL A 200 0.47 14.19 9.08
N PRO A 201 1.07 15.37 9.35
CA PRO A 201 1.62 16.24 8.30
C PRO A 201 2.88 15.69 7.62
N GLU A 202 3.74 14.98 8.36
CA GLU A 202 4.96 14.36 7.80
C GLU A 202 4.60 13.14 6.95
N LEU A 203 3.59 12.37 7.37
CA LEU A 203 3.02 11.27 6.61
C LEU A 203 2.26 11.78 5.37
N SER A 204 1.53 12.90 5.44
CA SER A 204 0.79 13.46 4.29
C SER A 204 1.70 14.03 3.21
N ALA A 205 2.73 14.79 3.58
CA ALA A 205 3.72 15.31 2.65
C ALA A 205 4.51 14.18 1.97
N THR A 206 4.70 13.08 2.69
CA THR A 206 5.31 11.85 2.20
C THR A 206 4.39 11.08 1.26
N LEU A 207 3.13 10.82 1.65
CA LEU A 207 2.15 10.12 0.81
C LEU A 207 1.87 10.88 -0.49
N ALA A 208 1.83 12.22 -0.43
CA ALA A 208 1.71 13.07 -1.61
C ALA A 208 2.96 13.00 -2.50
N ARG A 209 4.17 13.16 -1.94
CA ARG A 209 5.44 13.07 -2.69
C ARG A 209 5.69 11.69 -3.28
N GLU A 210 5.39 10.63 -2.54
CA GLU A 210 5.61 9.25 -2.96
C GLU A 210 4.48 8.72 -3.85
N GLY A 211 3.23 9.16 -3.66
CA GLY A 211 2.11 8.88 -4.60
C GLY A 211 2.33 9.50 -5.98
N LEU A 212 2.87 10.73 -6.02
CA LEU A 212 3.37 11.37 -7.25
C LEU A 212 4.54 10.59 -7.87
N LYS A 213 5.39 9.95 -7.07
CA LYS A 213 6.43 9.06 -7.57
C LYS A 213 5.90 7.71 -8.02
N VAL A 214 4.84 7.15 -7.43
CA VAL A 214 4.15 5.94 -7.93
C VAL A 214 3.53 6.18 -9.30
N LEU A 215 2.97 7.37 -9.53
CA LEU A 215 2.53 7.81 -10.85
C LEU A 215 3.71 7.96 -11.85
N ASN A 216 4.88 8.41 -11.39
CA ASN A 216 6.11 8.41 -12.19
C ASN A 216 6.80 7.02 -12.26
N LEU A 217 6.50 6.08 -11.38
CA LEU A 217 7.01 4.69 -11.41
C LEU A 217 6.33 3.88 -12.51
N ALA A 218 5.17 4.35 -13.02
CA ALA A 218 4.61 3.87 -14.27
C ALA A 218 5.55 4.11 -15.48
N GLU A 219 6.51 5.05 -15.38
CA GLU A 219 7.59 5.25 -16.36
C GLU A 219 8.91 4.53 -15.97
N SER A 220 8.99 3.91 -14.78
CA SER A 220 10.20 3.22 -14.30
C SER A 220 10.21 1.74 -14.67
N SER A 221 11.40 1.15 -14.78
CA SER A 221 11.56 -0.29 -14.99
C SER A 221 11.11 -1.17 -13.81
N ALA A 222 10.76 -0.60 -12.65
CA ALA A 222 10.13 -1.32 -11.56
C ALA A 222 8.61 -1.38 -11.78
N LYS A 223 8.06 -2.58 -11.68
CA LYS A 223 6.62 -2.80 -11.86
C LYS A 223 5.85 -2.02 -10.79
N ALA A 224 4.91 -1.17 -11.21
CA ALA A 224 4.03 -0.48 -10.29
C ALA A 224 3.22 -1.49 -9.44
N PRO A 225 2.90 -1.16 -8.17
CA PRO A 225 2.11 -2.04 -7.32
C PRO A 225 0.72 -2.28 -7.91
N PHE A 226 0.14 -3.42 -7.60
CA PHE A 226 -1.19 -3.88 -8.08
C PHE A 226 -1.26 -4.13 -9.60
N MET A 227 -0.14 -4.52 -10.22
CA MET A 227 -0.09 -4.94 -11.62
C MET A 227 0.19 -6.44 -11.82
N ALA A 228 0.39 -7.20 -10.75
CA ALA A 228 0.71 -8.62 -10.86
C ALA A 228 -0.43 -9.40 -11.55
N PRO A 229 -0.12 -10.43 -12.36
CA PRO A 229 -1.15 -11.20 -13.04
C PRO A 229 -2.08 -11.91 -12.05
N LYS A 230 -3.37 -12.00 -12.38
CA LYS A 230 -4.32 -12.83 -11.62
C LYS A 230 -3.95 -14.31 -11.81
N THR A 231 -3.90 -15.04 -10.70
CA THR A 231 -3.61 -16.48 -10.67
C THR A 231 -4.42 -17.12 -9.54
N PRO A 232 -4.50 -18.47 -9.47
CA PRO A 232 -5.12 -19.14 -8.32
C PRO A 232 -4.52 -18.75 -6.96
N LEU A 233 -3.26 -18.30 -6.93
CA LEU A 233 -2.58 -17.80 -5.71
C LEU A 233 -3.17 -16.47 -5.21
N GLY A 234 -3.90 -15.75 -6.07
CA GLY A 234 -4.52 -14.46 -5.77
C GLY A 234 -5.94 -14.53 -5.20
N ARG A 235 -6.38 -15.69 -4.72
CA ARG A 235 -7.75 -15.88 -4.18
C ARG A 235 -7.86 -15.44 -2.71
N ALA A 236 -9.09 -15.28 -2.24
CA ALA A 236 -9.40 -15.17 -0.82
C ALA A 236 -8.97 -16.44 -0.08
N ILE A 237 -8.40 -16.28 1.12
CA ILE A 237 -7.89 -17.40 1.92
C ILE A 237 -8.92 -17.87 2.95
N THR A 238 -8.87 -19.16 3.28
CA THR A 238 -9.60 -19.77 4.40
C THR A 238 -8.71 -19.80 5.65
N ALA A 239 -9.20 -20.31 6.79
CA ALA A 239 -8.37 -20.54 7.98
C ALA A 239 -7.34 -21.67 7.79
N ASP A 240 -7.68 -22.66 6.95
CA ASP A 240 -6.84 -23.83 6.72
C ASP A 240 -5.48 -23.47 6.13
N ARG A 241 -4.46 -24.18 6.61
CA ARG A 241 -3.07 -24.03 6.21
C ARG A 241 -2.50 -25.39 5.85
N LYS A 242 -1.64 -25.42 4.83
CA LYS A 242 -0.84 -26.57 4.44
C LYS A 242 0.63 -26.17 4.39
N LEU A 243 1.48 -27.14 4.72
CA LEU A 243 2.92 -26.97 4.82
C LEU A 243 3.65 -27.86 3.83
N GLY A 244 4.57 -27.28 3.07
CA GLY A 244 5.58 -27.98 2.29
C GLY A 244 6.96 -27.57 2.78
N VAL A 245 7.90 -28.52 2.81
CA VAL A 245 9.27 -28.24 3.25
C VAL A 245 10.31 -28.87 2.33
N ALA A 246 11.46 -28.21 2.19
CA ALA A 246 12.61 -28.75 1.50
C ALA A 246 13.91 -28.24 2.15
N SER A 247 14.97 -29.04 2.08
CA SER A 247 16.27 -28.72 2.69
C SER A 247 17.40 -29.03 1.71
N PHE A 248 18.28 -28.05 1.50
CA PHE A 248 19.40 -28.14 0.56
C PHE A 248 20.73 -27.88 1.27
N LEU A 249 21.83 -28.38 0.71
CA LEU A 249 23.17 -28.01 1.16
C LEU A 249 23.49 -26.59 0.69
N LEU A 250 23.70 -25.66 1.63
CA LEU A 250 24.10 -24.30 1.33
C LEU A 250 25.39 -24.22 0.50
N PRO A 251 26.41 -25.09 0.70
CA PRO A 251 27.58 -25.16 -0.20
C PRO A 251 27.22 -25.43 -1.66
N ARG A 252 26.21 -26.27 -1.94
CA ARG A 252 25.73 -26.57 -3.31
C ARG A 252 25.11 -25.33 -3.94
N ILE A 253 24.27 -24.60 -3.20
CA ILE A 253 23.66 -23.35 -3.64
C ILE A 253 24.73 -22.28 -3.90
N LYS A 254 25.69 -22.11 -2.98
CA LYS A 254 26.82 -21.17 -3.15
C LYS A 254 27.69 -21.54 -4.36
N LYS A 255 27.90 -22.82 -4.63
CA LYS A 255 28.65 -23.28 -5.82
C LYS A 255 27.92 -22.88 -7.10
N LEU A 256 26.61 -23.10 -7.18
CA LEU A 256 25.81 -22.66 -8.32
C LEU A 256 25.85 -21.14 -8.49
N GLY A 257 25.71 -20.38 -7.39
CA GLY A 257 25.81 -18.91 -7.43
C GLY A 257 27.15 -18.42 -7.96
N ARG A 258 28.27 -19.06 -7.58
CA ARG A 258 29.59 -18.75 -8.16
C ARG A 258 29.66 -19.03 -9.66
N ASN A 259 29.09 -20.16 -10.10
CA ASN A 259 29.13 -20.56 -11.52
C ASN A 259 28.27 -19.66 -12.43
N SER A 260 27.19 -19.08 -11.90
CA SER A 260 26.26 -18.22 -12.65
C SER A 260 26.41 -16.72 -12.37
N GLY A 261 27.33 -16.33 -11.50
CA GLY A 261 27.47 -14.94 -11.04
C GLY A 261 26.24 -14.43 -10.28
N ALA A 262 25.50 -15.33 -9.62
CA ALA A 262 24.28 -15.05 -8.87
C ALA A 262 24.52 -15.10 -7.35
N THR A 263 23.76 -14.33 -6.57
CA THR A 263 23.74 -14.44 -5.12
C THR A 263 22.88 -15.61 -4.65
N VAL A 264 23.00 -16.02 -3.39
CA VAL A 264 22.12 -17.06 -2.79
C VAL A 264 20.65 -16.66 -2.92
N ASN A 265 20.32 -15.37 -2.74
CA ASN A 265 18.95 -14.89 -2.88
C ASN A 265 18.41 -15.05 -4.31
N ASP A 266 19.25 -14.79 -5.33
CA ASP A 266 18.87 -14.96 -6.74
C ASP A 266 18.59 -16.43 -7.05
N ILE A 267 19.41 -17.35 -6.52
CA ILE A 267 19.19 -18.79 -6.69
C ILE A 267 17.90 -19.25 -5.97
N VAL A 268 17.63 -18.76 -4.76
CA VAL A 268 16.38 -19.04 -4.04
C VAL A 268 15.15 -18.59 -4.84
N LEU A 269 15.20 -17.39 -5.42
CA LEU A 269 14.13 -16.87 -6.28
C LEU A 269 13.99 -17.73 -7.54
N ALA A 270 15.10 -18.12 -8.19
CA ALA A 270 15.07 -18.94 -9.40
C ALA A 270 14.53 -20.36 -9.16
N MET A 271 14.94 -21.01 -8.07
CA MET A 271 14.40 -22.30 -7.65
C MET A 271 12.89 -22.22 -7.43
N SER A 272 12.45 -21.20 -6.69
CA SER A 272 11.02 -20.96 -6.41
C SER A 272 10.25 -20.66 -7.69
N ALA A 273 10.80 -19.86 -8.61
CA ALA A 273 10.19 -19.49 -9.87
C ALA A 273 10.01 -20.69 -10.81
N GLY A 274 11.02 -21.55 -10.95
CA GLY A 274 10.92 -22.75 -11.78
C GLY A 274 9.94 -23.77 -11.23
N ALA A 275 9.96 -24.00 -9.91
CA ALA A 275 8.99 -24.88 -9.25
C ALA A 275 7.55 -24.35 -9.40
N LEU A 276 7.34 -23.04 -9.23
CA LEU A 276 6.03 -22.40 -9.43
C LEU A 276 5.57 -22.47 -10.88
N ARG A 277 6.48 -22.27 -11.83
CA ARG A 277 6.17 -22.39 -13.25
C ARG A 277 5.67 -23.78 -13.57
N ASP A 278 6.41 -24.82 -13.16
CA ASP A 278 6.03 -26.21 -13.41
C ASP A 278 4.67 -26.51 -12.77
N TYR A 279 4.49 -26.15 -11.49
CA TYR A 279 3.22 -26.35 -10.78
C TYR A 279 2.03 -25.65 -11.47
N LEU A 280 2.17 -24.39 -11.87
CA LEU A 280 1.09 -23.67 -12.55
C LEU A 280 0.87 -24.18 -13.98
N THR A 281 1.89 -24.67 -14.65
CA THR A 281 1.77 -25.27 -15.99
C THR A 281 0.99 -26.58 -15.92
N GLU A 282 1.35 -27.46 -14.98
CA GLU A 282 0.67 -28.73 -14.74
C GLU A 282 -0.83 -28.53 -14.41
N ASN A 283 -1.15 -27.44 -13.71
CA ASN A 283 -2.52 -27.07 -13.36
C ASN A 283 -3.19 -26.13 -14.39
N GLN A 284 -2.63 -25.98 -15.60
CA GLN A 284 -3.16 -25.14 -16.68
C GLN A 284 -3.52 -23.69 -16.25
N SER A 285 -2.75 -23.16 -15.31
CA SER A 285 -3.02 -21.90 -14.61
C SER A 285 -1.84 -20.93 -14.68
N LEU A 286 -0.85 -21.21 -15.53
CA LEU A 286 0.29 -20.33 -15.74
C LEU A 286 -0.16 -19.08 -16.53
N PRO A 287 0.00 -17.86 -15.98
CA PRO A 287 -0.34 -16.64 -16.71
C PRO A 287 0.66 -16.36 -17.85
N ALA A 288 0.21 -15.63 -18.88
CA ALA A 288 1.07 -15.17 -19.97
C ALA A 288 2.15 -14.16 -19.51
N ARG A 289 1.85 -13.36 -18.48
CA ARG A 289 2.81 -12.43 -17.86
C ARG A 289 3.52 -13.11 -16.68
N PRO A 290 4.80 -12.78 -16.40
CA PRO A 290 5.53 -13.36 -15.29
C PRO A 290 4.91 -13.01 -13.93
N LEU A 291 4.99 -13.96 -12.99
CA LEU A 291 4.67 -13.71 -11.59
C LEU A 291 5.61 -12.64 -11.01
N THR A 292 5.10 -11.89 -10.03
CA THR A 292 5.85 -10.92 -9.25
C THR A 292 5.93 -11.39 -7.80
N ALA A 293 7.15 -11.47 -7.25
CA ALA A 293 7.41 -11.77 -5.86
C ALA A 293 7.64 -10.49 -5.06
N TRP A 294 7.06 -10.47 -3.86
CA TRP A 294 7.38 -9.50 -2.81
C TRP A 294 8.58 -10.03 -2.03
N VAL A 295 9.70 -9.29 -2.07
CA VAL A 295 10.97 -9.70 -1.47
C VAL A 295 11.39 -8.68 -0.41
N PRO A 296 11.27 -8.99 0.89
CA PRO A 296 11.77 -8.12 1.95
C PRO A 296 13.30 -8.02 1.91
N VAL A 297 13.84 -6.82 2.14
CA VAL A 297 15.28 -6.59 2.29
C VAL A 297 15.61 -5.69 3.47
N SER A 298 16.71 -6.01 4.15
CA SER A 298 17.19 -5.25 5.29
C SER A 298 17.86 -3.95 4.82
N LEU A 299 17.53 -2.83 5.46
CA LEU A 299 18.17 -1.52 5.25
C LEU A 299 19.34 -1.24 6.22
N ARG A 300 19.80 -2.24 6.99
CA ARG A 300 20.84 -2.04 8.01
C ARG A 300 22.17 -1.65 7.35
N SER A 301 22.68 -0.45 7.66
CA SER A 301 24.11 -0.13 7.49
C SER A 301 24.90 -0.79 8.63
N ALA A 302 26.12 -1.25 8.35
CA ALA A 302 26.95 -1.99 9.32
C ALA A 302 27.41 -1.17 10.55
N GLU A 303 27.10 0.12 10.61
CA GLU A 303 27.64 1.09 11.58
C GLU A 303 26.61 1.64 12.60
N GLU A 304 25.30 1.37 12.43
CA GLU A 304 24.25 1.90 13.32
C GLU A 304 23.77 0.87 14.36
N ASN A 305 24.12 1.08 15.63
CA ASN A 305 23.67 0.29 16.80
C ASN A 305 22.23 0.65 17.27
N GLU A 306 21.29 0.90 16.35
CA GLU A 306 19.89 1.16 16.69
C GLU A 306 19.04 -0.11 16.66
N THR A 307 18.35 -0.41 17.77
CA THR A 307 17.37 -1.49 17.87
C THR A 307 16.04 -1.04 17.25
N GLY A 308 15.79 -1.41 15.99
CA GLY A 308 14.52 -1.19 15.29
C GLY A 308 14.41 -2.03 14.00
N ASN A 309 13.20 -2.52 13.69
CA ASN A 309 12.95 -3.37 12.52
C ASN A 309 12.89 -2.54 11.22
N ARG A 310 14.05 -2.19 10.65
CA ARG A 310 14.16 -1.48 9.35
C ARG A 310 14.22 -2.47 8.18
N VAL A 311 13.06 -2.99 7.79
CA VAL A 311 12.88 -3.85 6.61
C VAL A 311 12.12 -3.07 5.54
N THR A 312 12.69 -2.96 4.35
CA THR A 312 12.00 -2.44 3.16
C THR A 312 11.66 -3.58 2.21
N VAL A 313 10.95 -3.29 1.13
CA VAL A 313 10.37 -4.30 0.26
C VAL A 313 10.70 -4.02 -1.20
N MET A 314 10.98 -5.08 -1.95
CA MET A 314 11.18 -5.03 -3.39
C MET A 314 10.16 -5.88 -4.12
N MET A 315 9.79 -5.44 -5.31
CA MET A 315 8.98 -6.20 -6.24
C MET A 315 9.87 -6.77 -7.33
N CYS A 316 9.96 -8.09 -7.41
CA CYS A 316 10.85 -8.78 -8.34
C CYS A 316 10.03 -9.64 -9.32
N SER A 317 10.31 -9.51 -10.62
CA SER A 317 9.77 -10.44 -11.61
C SER A 317 10.44 -11.80 -11.43
N LEU A 318 9.63 -12.86 -11.44
CA LEU A 318 10.13 -14.24 -11.35
C LEU A 318 10.43 -14.87 -12.73
N GLY A 319 10.14 -14.15 -13.83
CA GLY A 319 10.39 -14.66 -15.18
C GLY A 319 9.69 -16.00 -15.47
N THR A 320 8.53 -16.24 -14.84
CA THR A 320 7.82 -17.54 -14.94
C THR A 320 7.23 -17.80 -16.31
N ASP A 321 7.22 -16.82 -17.20
CA ASP A 321 6.91 -16.92 -18.62
C ASP A 321 8.06 -17.58 -19.43
N ILE A 322 9.30 -17.44 -18.96
CA ILE A 322 10.51 -17.99 -19.59
C ILE A 322 10.65 -19.48 -19.24
N ARG A 323 10.86 -20.32 -20.26
CA ARG A 323 10.99 -21.78 -20.10
C ARG A 323 12.39 -22.18 -19.63
N ASP A 324 13.45 -21.65 -20.26
CA ASP A 324 14.82 -22.00 -19.93
C ASP A 324 15.23 -21.50 -18.54
N SER A 325 15.84 -22.39 -17.74
CA SER A 325 16.23 -22.08 -16.35
C SER A 325 17.38 -21.07 -16.26
N GLY A 326 18.33 -21.12 -17.19
CA GLY A 326 19.47 -20.21 -17.22
C GLY A 326 19.06 -18.79 -17.60
N GLU A 327 18.27 -18.66 -18.67
CA GLU A 327 17.69 -17.38 -19.10
C GLU A 327 16.80 -16.76 -18.02
N ARG A 328 15.94 -17.58 -17.37
CA ARG A 328 15.10 -17.13 -16.26
C ARG A 328 15.93 -16.62 -15.09
N LEU A 329 17.05 -17.27 -14.75
CA LEU A 329 17.95 -16.77 -13.70
C LEU A 329 18.53 -15.40 -14.06
N GLU A 330 18.94 -15.17 -15.31
CA GLU A 330 19.46 -13.86 -15.75
C GLU A 330 18.40 -12.75 -15.68
N VAL A 331 17.15 -13.05 -16.04
CA VAL A 331 16.03 -12.10 -15.89
C VAL A 331 15.74 -11.79 -14.42
N ILE A 332 15.77 -12.80 -13.55
CA ILE A 332 15.62 -12.60 -12.10
C ILE A 332 16.75 -11.72 -11.56
N LYS A 333 18.02 -12.00 -11.92
CA LYS A 333 19.18 -11.18 -11.51
C LYS A 333 19.02 -9.72 -11.94
N SER A 334 18.64 -9.49 -13.19
CA SER A 334 18.36 -8.14 -13.70
C SER A 334 17.24 -7.45 -12.94
N SER A 335 16.13 -8.15 -12.67
CA SER A 335 14.99 -7.61 -11.90
C SER A 335 15.38 -7.25 -10.47
N VAL A 336 16.13 -8.12 -9.78
CA VAL A 336 16.62 -7.86 -8.41
C VAL A 336 17.59 -6.69 -8.41
N SER A 337 18.52 -6.63 -9.37
CA SER A 337 19.48 -5.53 -9.46
C SER A 337 18.81 -4.19 -9.75
N ALA A 338 17.78 -4.17 -10.60
CA ALA A 338 17.01 -2.96 -10.89
C ALA A 338 16.27 -2.46 -9.64
N ALA A 339 15.54 -3.36 -8.96
CA ALA A 339 14.82 -3.03 -7.74
C ALA A 339 15.74 -2.55 -6.60
N LYS A 340 16.93 -3.17 -6.45
CA LYS A 340 17.94 -2.71 -5.48
C LYS A 340 18.48 -1.34 -5.82
N LYS A 341 18.79 -1.08 -7.10
CA LYS A 341 19.31 0.21 -7.54
C LYS A 341 18.30 1.33 -7.26
N GLU A 342 17.03 1.06 -7.52
CA GLU A 342 15.95 1.99 -7.22
C GLU A 342 15.84 2.27 -5.72
N LEU A 343 15.81 1.24 -4.86
CA LEU A 343 15.82 1.43 -3.41
C LEU A 343 17.06 2.17 -2.90
N SER A 344 18.25 1.88 -3.45
CA SER A 344 19.51 2.52 -3.04
C SER A 344 19.62 3.98 -3.49
N GLY A 345 18.85 4.40 -4.50
CA GLY A 345 18.75 5.78 -4.94
C GLY A 345 17.94 6.67 -3.98
N HIS A 346 17.27 6.06 -3.00
CA HIS A 346 16.43 6.73 -2.00
C HIS A 346 17.15 6.78 -0.65
N SER A 347 16.87 7.83 0.14
CA SER A 347 17.31 7.85 1.54
C SER A 347 16.56 6.77 2.33
N ALA A 348 17.16 6.25 3.41
CA ALA A 348 16.51 5.22 4.25
C ALA A 348 15.09 5.62 4.70
N ARG A 349 14.86 6.91 4.98
CA ARG A 349 13.53 7.47 5.29
C ARG A 349 12.56 7.39 4.11
N ALA A 350 13.01 7.67 2.88
CA ALA A 350 12.15 7.58 1.70
C ALA A 350 11.75 6.13 1.39
N SER A 351 12.69 5.17 1.56
CA SER A 351 12.39 3.74 1.37
C SER A 351 11.45 3.20 2.46
N ASP A 352 11.60 3.64 3.70
CA ASP A 352 10.67 3.33 4.80
C ASP A 352 9.27 3.88 4.51
N ASN A 353 9.18 5.15 4.13
CA ASN A 353 7.95 5.82 3.72
C ASN A 353 7.23 5.13 2.54
N TYR A 354 7.97 4.73 1.51
CA TYR A 354 7.45 3.94 0.39
C TYR A 354 6.88 2.59 0.87
N THR A 355 7.60 1.91 1.76
CA THR A 355 7.17 0.63 2.34
C THR A 355 5.90 0.80 3.17
N GLN A 356 5.80 1.87 3.95
CA GLN A 356 4.62 2.19 4.75
C GLN A 356 3.40 2.51 3.87
N LEU A 357 3.57 3.29 2.80
CA LEU A 357 2.50 3.56 1.83
C LEU A 357 1.99 2.26 1.19
N LEU A 358 2.90 1.41 0.69
CA LEU A 358 2.51 0.14 0.07
C LEU A 358 1.82 -0.78 1.06
N SER A 359 2.34 -0.89 2.27
CA SER A 359 1.74 -1.70 3.35
C SER A 359 0.37 -1.16 3.75
N GLY A 360 0.21 0.17 3.82
CA GLY A 360 -1.07 0.83 4.08
C GLY A 360 -2.12 0.54 3.01
N LEU A 361 -1.74 0.56 1.73
CA LEU A 361 -2.63 0.18 0.62
C LEU A 361 -3.04 -1.30 0.72
N VAL A 362 -2.11 -2.20 1.03
CA VAL A 362 -2.42 -3.62 1.23
C VAL A 362 -3.41 -3.78 2.39
N VAL A 363 -3.12 -3.20 3.56
CA VAL A 363 -4.03 -3.22 4.73
C VAL A 363 -5.41 -2.68 4.38
N LEU A 364 -5.49 -1.60 3.60
CA LEU A 364 -6.75 -1.03 3.14
C LEU A 364 -7.53 -2.05 2.28
N THR A 365 -6.89 -2.69 1.30
CA THR A 365 -7.56 -3.71 0.47
C THR A 365 -8.03 -4.93 1.28
N GLN A 366 -7.27 -5.32 2.31
CA GLN A 366 -7.66 -6.41 3.24
C GLN A 366 -8.86 -6.02 4.10
N THR A 367 -8.87 -4.79 4.60
CA THR A 367 -9.95 -4.24 5.45
C THR A 367 -11.24 -4.08 4.65
N LEU A 368 -11.15 -3.62 3.40
CA LEU A 368 -12.29 -3.47 2.49
C LEU A 368 -12.80 -4.79 1.92
N GLY A 369 -12.08 -5.91 2.10
CA GLY A 369 -12.47 -7.22 1.57
C GLY A 369 -12.47 -7.30 0.03
N VAL A 370 -11.55 -6.57 -0.61
CA VAL A 370 -11.42 -6.50 -2.09
C VAL A 370 -10.08 -7.01 -2.62
N ALA A 371 -9.19 -7.47 -1.73
CA ALA A 371 -7.84 -7.88 -2.09
C ALA A 371 -7.76 -9.09 -3.05
N ASP A 372 -8.78 -9.94 -3.07
CA ASP A 372 -8.91 -11.08 -3.98
C ASP A 372 -9.53 -10.69 -5.35
N ARG A 373 -10.16 -9.52 -5.43
CA ARG A 373 -10.81 -9.01 -6.67
C ARG A 373 -9.88 -8.12 -7.49
N LEU A 374 -8.98 -7.40 -6.83
CA LEU A 374 -7.98 -6.54 -7.46
C LEU A 374 -6.76 -7.36 -7.91
N PRO A 375 -6.01 -6.93 -8.94
CA PRO A 375 -4.71 -7.51 -9.20
C PRO A 375 -3.81 -7.30 -7.97
N PRO A 376 -3.15 -8.34 -7.43
CA PRO A 376 -2.42 -8.21 -6.19
C PRO A 376 -1.16 -7.38 -6.39
N ALA A 377 -0.63 -6.79 -5.30
CA ALA A 377 0.65 -6.10 -5.35
C ALA A 377 1.74 -7.05 -5.89
N ALA A 378 1.83 -8.23 -5.31
CA ALA A 378 2.66 -9.35 -5.75
C ALA A 378 1.87 -10.65 -5.61
N ASN A 379 2.20 -11.67 -6.40
CA ASN A 379 1.54 -12.97 -6.37
C ASN A 379 1.81 -13.76 -5.09
N LEU A 380 2.97 -13.53 -4.48
CA LEU A 380 3.45 -14.23 -3.29
C LEU A 380 4.58 -13.43 -2.62
N VAL A 381 4.88 -13.81 -1.38
CA VAL A 381 6.06 -13.36 -0.65
C VAL A 381 7.15 -14.44 -0.74
N ILE A 382 8.38 -14.02 -1.04
CA ILE A 382 9.57 -14.85 -0.90
C ILE A 382 10.55 -14.14 0.02
N SER A 383 10.79 -14.71 1.19
CA SER A 383 11.67 -14.15 2.21
C SER A 383 12.86 -15.07 2.48
N ASN A 384 14.04 -14.48 2.72
CA ASN A 384 15.25 -15.21 3.06
C ASN A 384 15.88 -14.60 4.30
N VAL A 385 15.78 -15.30 5.43
CA VAL A 385 16.24 -14.85 6.74
C VAL A 385 17.55 -15.57 7.10
N PRO A 386 18.67 -14.85 7.26
CA PRO A 386 19.92 -15.46 7.71
C PRO A 386 19.74 -16.11 9.08
N GLY A 387 20.17 -17.35 9.23
CA GLY A 387 20.20 -18.04 10.52
C GLY A 387 21.63 -18.32 11.02
N PRO A 388 21.79 -19.17 12.04
CA PRO A 388 23.08 -19.39 12.72
C PRO A 388 24.08 -20.08 11.80
N ARG A 389 25.33 -19.60 11.79
CA ARG A 389 26.42 -20.18 10.97
C ARG A 389 27.03 -21.45 11.54
N GLU A 390 26.90 -21.64 12.85
CA GLU A 390 27.46 -22.77 13.57
C GLU A 390 26.35 -23.76 13.93
N PRO A 391 26.69 -25.05 14.12
CA PRO A 391 25.80 -26.03 14.71
C PRO A 391 25.19 -25.53 16.03
N ARG A 392 23.92 -25.86 16.23
CA ARG A 392 23.17 -25.53 17.44
C ARG A 392 22.55 -26.78 18.05
N TYR A 393 22.52 -26.81 19.38
CA TYR A 393 22.11 -27.97 20.16
C TYR A 393 21.13 -27.58 21.26
N ILE A 394 20.23 -28.50 21.60
CA ILE A 394 19.39 -28.45 22.79
C ILE A 394 19.62 -29.73 23.58
N ASN A 395 20.23 -29.65 24.77
CA ASN A 395 20.59 -30.81 25.61
C ASN A 395 21.28 -31.94 24.82
N GLY A 396 22.24 -31.57 23.96
CA GLY A 396 22.95 -32.50 23.06
C GLY A 396 22.20 -33.00 21.82
N ALA A 397 20.92 -32.66 21.65
CA ALA A 397 20.18 -32.90 20.40
C ALA A 397 20.53 -31.82 19.37
N MET A 398 21.04 -32.23 18.21
CA MET A 398 21.54 -31.32 17.17
C MET A 398 20.38 -30.79 16.32
N LEU A 399 20.32 -29.48 16.08
CA LEU A 399 19.40 -28.88 15.11
C LEU A 399 19.77 -29.35 13.70
N VAL A 400 18.87 -30.06 13.04
CA VAL A 400 19.10 -30.63 11.70
C VAL A 400 18.24 -30.01 10.61
N GLU A 401 17.09 -29.43 10.95
CA GLU A 401 16.19 -28.75 10.01
C GLU A 401 15.48 -27.60 10.75
N GLN A 402 15.29 -26.46 10.10
CA GLN A 402 14.50 -25.32 10.61
C GLN A 402 13.64 -24.67 9.52
N TYR A 403 12.33 -24.75 9.66
CA TYR A 403 11.37 -24.25 8.69
C TYR A 403 10.62 -23.03 9.25
N PRO A 404 10.92 -21.81 8.79
CA PRO A 404 10.19 -20.62 9.16
C PRO A 404 8.84 -20.59 8.42
N LEU A 405 7.78 -20.24 9.14
CA LEU A 405 6.42 -20.20 8.65
C LEU A 405 5.87 -18.80 8.88
N SER A 406 5.67 -18.07 7.78
CA SER A 406 5.15 -16.70 7.84
C SER A 406 3.60 -16.72 7.91
N MET A 407 2.96 -15.66 7.43
CA MET A 407 1.51 -15.51 7.37
C MET A 407 1.01 -15.40 5.92
N LEU A 408 -0.29 -15.58 5.74
CA LEU A 408 -1.00 -15.40 4.46
C LEU A 408 -2.00 -14.26 4.56
N ILE A 409 -2.26 -13.60 3.44
CA ILE A 409 -3.28 -12.56 3.29
C ILE A 409 -4.14 -12.85 2.05
N ASP A 410 -5.32 -12.24 1.96
CA ASP A 410 -6.15 -12.35 0.74
C ASP A 410 -5.36 -11.80 -0.46
N GLY A 411 -5.42 -12.49 -1.60
CA GLY A 411 -4.61 -12.14 -2.77
C GLY A 411 -3.17 -12.68 -2.75
N GLN A 412 -2.73 -13.29 -1.64
CA GLN A 412 -1.41 -13.95 -1.51
C GLN A 412 -1.53 -15.25 -0.71
N ALA A 413 -2.07 -16.28 -1.37
CA ALA A 413 -2.37 -17.58 -0.77
C ALA A 413 -1.16 -18.52 -0.63
N LEU A 414 0.04 -18.04 -0.94
CA LEU A 414 1.31 -18.75 -0.81
C LEU A 414 2.39 -17.82 -0.26
N ASN A 415 3.16 -18.34 0.69
CA ASN A 415 4.36 -17.71 1.21
C ASN A 415 5.52 -18.73 1.20
N ILE A 416 6.68 -18.31 0.73
CA ILE A 416 7.92 -19.10 0.77
C ILE A 416 8.91 -18.36 1.65
N THR A 417 9.24 -18.93 2.81
CA THR A 417 10.26 -18.38 3.70
C THR A 417 11.43 -19.34 3.80
N VAL A 418 12.63 -18.81 3.62
CA VAL A 418 13.87 -19.58 3.59
C VAL A 418 14.77 -19.12 4.72
N THR A 419 15.47 -20.07 5.34
CA THR A 419 16.51 -19.74 6.33
C THR A 419 17.70 -20.67 6.20
N SER A 420 18.88 -20.19 6.59
CA SER A 420 20.10 -20.99 6.61
C SER A 420 20.48 -21.35 8.04
N HIS A 421 20.88 -22.60 8.31
CA HIS A 421 21.61 -22.95 9.52
C HIS A 421 22.76 -23.87 9.18
N ASP A 422 23.90 -23.69 9.84
CA ASP A 422 25.10 -24.50 9.59
C ASP A 422 25.41 -24.53 8.06
N ASP A 423 25.47 -25.71 7.45
CA ASP A 423 25.64 -25.89 6.01
C ASP A 423 24.34 -26.19 5.24
N ARG A 424 23.18 -25.87 5.83
CA ARG A 424 21.85 -26.13 5.23
C ARG A 424 21.10 -24.85 4.90
N LEU A 425 20.21 -24.97 3.92
CA LEU A 425 19.25 -23.96 3.48
C LEU A 425 17.87 -24.60 3.42
N ASP A 426 16.99 -24.18 4.31
CA ASP A 426 15.69 -24.78 4.54
C ASP A 426 14.57 -23.86 4.04
N PHE A 427 13.65 -24.44 3.28
CA PHE A 427 12.49 -23.79 2.70
C PHE A 427 11.23 -24.21 3.47
N GLY A 428 10.52 -23.24 4.03
CA GLY A 428 9.15 -23.38 4.53
C GLY A 428 8.17 -22.78 3.54
N LEU A 429 7.27 -23.61 3.01
CA LEU A 429 6.19 -23.21 2.12
C LEU A 429 4.87 -23.30 2.88
N LEU A 430 4.22 -22.16 3.06
CA LEU A 430 2.90 -22.07 3.68
C LEU A 430 1.87 -21.73 2.62
N SER A 431 0.81 -22.53 2.49
CA SER A 431 -0.26 -22.26 1.54
C SER A 431 -1.65 -22.38 2.16
N CYS A 432 -2.61 -21.71 1.53
CA CYS A 432 -4.03 -21.96 1.72
C CYS A 432 -4.49 -23.07 0.77
N PRO A 433 -5.05 -24.19 1.26
CA PRO A 433 -5.41 -25.33 0.42
C PRO A 433 -6.46 -25.02 -0.67
N ASN A 434 -7.28 -23.97 -0.49
CA ASN A 434 -8.22 -23.50 -1.52
C ASN A 434 -7.53 -22.97 -2.80
N ALA A 435 -6.28 -22.52 -2.67
CA ALA A 435 -5.48 -22.02 -3.79
C ALA A 435 -4.39 -23.02 -4.22
N LEU A 436 -3.75 -23.66 -3.24
CA LEU A 436 -2.65 -24.60 -3.45
C LEU A 436 -2.76 -25.75 -2.43
N PRO A 437 -3.46 -26.85 -2.77
CA PRO A 437 -3.81 -27.94 -1.84
C PRO A 437 -2.61 -28.78 -1.38
N ASP A 438 -1.57 -28.86 -2.20
CA ASP A 438 -0.37 -29.67 -1.95
C ASP A 438 0.92 -28.84 -2.14
N PRO A 439 1.33 -28.06 -1.11
CA PRO A 439 2.58 -27.30 -1.16
C PRO A 439 3.83 -28.19 -1.12
N GLN A 440 3.73 -29.45 -0.71
CA GLN A 440 4.88 -30.36 -0.72
C GLN A 440 5.28 -30.71 -2.15
N ARG A 441 4.32 -30.90 -3.07
CA ARG A 441 4.62 -31.06 -4.51
C ARG A 441 5.42 -29.89 -5.08
N LEU A 442 5.10 -28.66 -4.67
CA LEU A 442 5.87 -27.48 -5.05
C LEU A 442 7.28 -27.50 -4.44
N ALA A 443 7.40 -27.89 -3.16
CA ALA A 443 8.69 -28.03 -2.48
C ALA A 443 9.59 -29.08 -3.15
N ASP A 444 9.03 -30.21 -3.57
CA ASP A 444 9.75 -31.28 -4.28
C ASP A 444 10.26 -30.80 -5.66
N GLY A 445 9.50 -29.90 -6.30
CA GLY A 445 9.88 -29.22 -7.55
C GLY A 445 11.15 -28.36 -7.44
N LEU A 446 11.49 -27.87 -6.24
CA LEU A 446 12.69 -27.04 -6.02
C LEU A 446 13.99 -27.79 -6.35
N GLU A 447 14.08 -29.08 -6.02
CA GLU A 447 15.25 -29.91 -6.35
C GLU A 447 15.36 -30.15 -7.87
N THR A 448 14.22 -30.31 -8.53
CA THR A 448 14.17 -30.45 -10.00
C THR A 448 14.70 -29.20 -10.67
N GLU A 449 14.26 -28.03 -10.23
CA GLU A 449 14.73 -26.76 -10.76
C GLU A 449 16.21 -26.51 -10.46
N LEU A 450 16.67 -26.83 -9.24
CA LEU A 450 18.08 -26.72 -8.88
C LEU A 450 18.98 -27.54 -9.83
N LYS A 451 18.59 -28.78 -10.13
CA LYS A 451 19.31 -29.63 -11.09
C LYS A 451 19.32 -29.05 -12.50
N ARG A 452 18.24 -28.39 -12.95
CA ARG A 452 18.18 -27.73 -14.26
C ARG A 452 19.13 -26.54 -14.31
N LEU A 453 19.12 -25.68 -13.29
CA LEU A 453 20.06 -24.57 -13.16
C LEU A 453 21.52 -25.07 -13.15
N GLU A 454 21.82 -26.14 -12.39
CA GLU A 454 23.16 -26.74 -12.39
C GLU A 454 23.59 -27.17 -13.79
N ARG A 455 22.71 -27.79 -14.59
CA ARG A 455 23.02 -28.18 -15.98
C ARG A 455 23.29 -26.96 -16.87
N SER A 456 22.47 -25.90 -16.78
CA SER A 456 22.65 -24.67 -17.56
C SER A 456 24.01 -24.01 -17.32
N PHE A 457 24.56 -24.14 -16.10
CA PHE A 457 25.84 -23.53 -15.72
C PHE A 457 26.98 -24.55 -15.50
N SER A 458 26.80 -25.80 -15.94
CA SER A 458 27.86 -26.83 -15.90
C SER A 458 28.69 -26.90 -17.19
N SER A 459 28.16 -26.45 -18.34
CA SER A 459 28.84 -26.52 -19.64
C SER A 459 29.59 -25.23 -20.03
N ALA A 460 29.38 -24.12 -19.32
CA ALA A 460 29.91 -22.81 -19.68
C ALA A 460 31.42 -22.59 -19.40
N ALA A 461 32.17 -23.63 -18.99
CA ALA A 461 33.63 -23.56 -18.85
C ALA A 461 34.40 -23.61 -20.19
N LYS A 462 33.71 -23.70 -21.34
CA LYS A 462 34.34 -23.70 -22.67
C LYS A 462 33.51 -22.93 -23.71
N SER A 463 33.34 -21.62 -23.54
CA SER A 463 33.04 -20.70 -24.65
C SER A 463 32.77 -19.31 -24.10
N THR A 464 33.79 -18.49 -23.91
CA THR A 464 33.63 -17.03 -23.92
C THR A 464 34.91 -16.38 -24.43
N THR A 465 35.04 -16.31 -25.76
CA THR A 465 35.82 -15.28 -26.43
C THR A 465 34.87 -14.21 -27.00
N SER A 466 35.12 -12.98 -26.56
CA SER A 466 34.95 -11.73 -27.31
C SER A 466 33.54 -11.32 -27.77
N SER A 467 33.01 -10.27 -27.13
CA SER A 467 32.57 -9.06 -27.86
C SER A 467 32.29 -7.94 -26.86
N ALA A 468 33.33 -7.17 -26.51
CA ALA A 468 33.19 -5.90 -25.83
C ALA A 468 32.69 -4.84 -26.83
N ALA A 469 31.42 -4.45 -26.72
CA ALA A 469 30.86 -3.33 -27.46
C ALA A 469 30.90 -2.04 -26.62
N LYS A 470 31.57 -1.04 -27.18
CA LYS A 470 31.84 0.32 -26.65
C LYS A 470 30.57 1.05 -26.16
N LYS A 471 30.60 1.52 -24.90
CA LYS A 471 29.69 2.57 -24.39
C LYS A 471 30.17 3.95 -24.86
N LYS A 472 29.31 4.66 -25.60
CA LYS A 472 29.42 6.12 -25.81
C LYS A 472 28.91 6.86 -24.56
N ALA A 473 29.68 7.85 -24.11
CA ALA A 473 29.36 8.72 -22.99
C ALA A 473 28.22 9.69 -23.36
N GLY A 474 27.09 9.58 -22.64
CA GLY A 474 26.00 10.55 -22.63
C GLY A 474 26.07 11.47 -21.41
N LYS A 475 25.79 12.75 -21.63
CA LYS A 475 25.90 13.89 -20.69
C LYS A 475 25.27 13.65 -19.31
N LYS A 476 25.95 14.16 -18.27
CA LYS A 476 25.47 14.29 -16.89
C LYS A 476 24.13 15.07 -16.82
N PRO A 477 23.12 14.60 -16.06
CA PRO A 477 22.04 15.46 -15.61
C PRO A 477 22.54 16.37 -14.48
N SER A 478 22.06 17.61 -14.50
CA SER A 478 22.26 18.64 -13.48
C SER A 478 21.75 18.21 -12.11
N ARG A 479 22.49 18.60 -11.05
CA ARG A 479 22.12 18.40 -9.64
C ARG A 479 20.71 18.94 -9.35
N PRO A 480 19.85 18.21 -8.61
CA PRO A 480 18.67 18.81 -8.01
C PRO A 480 19.09 19.55 -6.74
N GLY A 481 19.38 20.85 -6.88
CA GLY A 481 19.36 21.79 -5.77
C GLY A 481 17.96 22.35 -5.62
N ASP A 482 17.52 22.55 -4.37
CA ASP A 482 16.56 23.58 -3.96
C ASP A 482 15.05 23.26 -3.81
N PHE A 483 14.65 21.98 -3.70
CA PHE A 483 13.27 21.64 -3.30
C PHE A 483 13.15 21.02 -1.88
N GLY A 484 14.25 20.45 -1.36
CA GLY A 484 14.33 19.92 -0.01
C GLY A 484 14.31 21.02 1.07
N GLN A 485 14.95 22.17 0.79
CA GLN A 485 14.95 23.34 1.67
C GLN A 485 13.61 24.09 1.67
N LEU A 486 12.84 24.02 0.57
CA LEU A 486 11.52 24.65 0.45
C LEU A 486 10.44 23.95 1.30
N VAL A 487 10.51 22.62 1.43
CA VAL A 487 9.56 21.85 2.27
C VAL A 487 9.95 21.89 3.75
N ALA A 488 11.24 22.02 4.06
CA ALA A 488 11.71 22.20 5.45
C ALA A 488 11.36 23.57 6.05
N SER A 489 11.02 24.58 5.25
CA SER A 489 10.67 25.93 5.74
C SER A 489 9.17 26.13 6.02
N LEU A 490 8.32 25.18 5.65
CA LEU A 490 6.86 25.18 5.87
C LEU A 490 6.52 24.63 7.27
N GLY A 491 6.70 25.45 8.30
CA GLY A 491 6.24 25.16 9.66
C GLY A 491 4.71 25.06 9.75
N ALA A 492 4.21 24.07 10.48
CA ALA A 492 2.78 23.78 10.63
C ALA A 492 2.00 24.93 11.32
N ILE A 493 0.82 25.25 10.78
CA ILE A 493 -0.11 26.23 11.35
C ILE A 493 -0.64 25.71 12.71
N PRO A 494 -0.64 26.51 13.79
CA PRO A 494 -1.09 26.07 15.10
C PRO A 494 -2.61 25.79 15.13
N ILE A 495 -2.96 24.51 15.32
CA ILE A 495 -4.34 23.96 15.32
C ILE A 495 -5.26 24.64 16.34
N GLU A 496 -4.75 25.05 17.51
CA GLU A 496 -5.53 25.76 18.53
C GLU A 496 -6.04 27.12 18.06
N ALA A 497 -5.30 27.80 17.18
CA ALA A 497 -5.72 29.09 16.65
C ALA A 497 -6.83 28.92 15.59
N LEU A 498 -6.76 27.85 14.80
CA LEU A 498 -7.79 27.48 13.83
C LEU A 498 -9.10 27.07 14.52
N ASN A 499 -9.03 26.32 15.61
CA ASN A 499 -10.21 25.92 16.40
C ASN A 499 -10.90 27.12 17.05
N LYS A 500 -10.14 28.08 17.60
CA LYS A 500 -10.69 29.31 18.18
C LYS A 500 -11.38 30.21 17.15
N LEU A 501 -10.84 30.31 15.94
CA LEU A 501 -11.46 31.04 14.83
C LEU A 501 -12.74 30.36 14.34
N ALA A 502 -12.73 29.02 14.21
CA ALA A 502 -13.89 28.24 13.81
C ALA A 502 -15.04 28.32 14.82
N SER A 503 -14.74 28.54 16.10
CA SER A 503 -15.73 28.73 17.18
C SER A 503 -16.09 30.20 17.44
N GLY A 504 -15.69 31.15 16.59
CA GLY A 504 -16.01 32.58 16.73
C GLY A 504 -15.26 33.33 17.83
N GLY A 505 -14.19 32.76 18.39
CA GLY A 505 -13.37 33.36 19.44
C GLY A 505 -12.23 34.25 18.92
N ASN A 506 -11.90 35.31 19.67
CA ASN A 506 -10.78 36.19 19.33
C ASN A 506 -9.42 35.54 19.64
N LEU A 507 -8.49 35.67 18.69
CA LEU A 507 -7.10 35.21 18.83
C LEU A 507 -6.23 36.23 19.56
N SER A 508 -5.22 35.75 20.29
CA SER A 508 -4.17 36.60 20.87
C SER A 508 -3.28 37.18 19.77
N LYS A 509 -2.68 38.36 19.99
CA LYS A 509 -1.75 39.00 19.04
C LYS A 509 -0.58 38.08 18.64
N LYS A 510 -0.11 37.23 19.56
CA LYS A 510 0.97 36.26 19.31
C LYS A 510 0.52 35.15 18.35
N ALA A 511 -0.69 34.62 18.52
CA ALA A 511 -1.27 33.62 17.63
C ALA A 511 -1.50 34.20 16.22
N TRP A 512 -1.96 35.45 16.14
CA TRP A 512 -2.08 36.18 14.86
C TRP A 512 -0.74 36.31 14.13
N SER A 513 0.33 36.67 14.84
CA SER A 513 1.66 36.83 14.25
C SER A 513 2.22 35.53 13.68
N GLU A 514 2.07 34.41 14.38
CA GLU A 514 2.57 33.09 13.93
C GLU A 514 1.78 32.54 12.74
N LEU A 515 0.46 32.77 12.73
CA LEU A 515 -0.39 32.45 11.57
C LEU A 515 0.06 33.23 10.35
N GLN A 516 0.27 34.54 10.50
CA GLN A 516 0.66 35.43 9.40
C GLN A 516 2.05 35.08 8.83
N LYS A 517 3.03 34.77 9.69
CA LYS A 517 4.36 34.27 9.26
C LYS A 517 4.27 32.98 8.44
N SER A 518 3.39 32.07 8.83
CA SER A 518 3.18 30.80 8.11
C SER A 518 2.57 31.05 6.72
N PHE A 519 1.62 31.98 6.62
CA PHE A 519 1.06 32.41 5.34
C PHE A 519 2.04 33.19 4.44
N ASP A 520 2.93 34.00 5.02
CA ASP A 520 3.96 34.71 4.26
C ASP A 520 4.98 33.74 3.62
N ARG A 521 5.35 32.66 4.33
CA ARG A 521 6.22 31.60 3.79
C ARG A 521 5.55 30.80 2.67
N LEU A 522 4.26 30.47 2.81
CA LEU A 522 3.46 29.84 1.76
C LEU A 522 3.37 30.72 0.50
N ASN A 523 3.16 32.03 0.68
CA ASN A 523 3.09 32.98 -0.43
C ASN A 523 4.44 33.10 -1.17
N GLN A 524 5.57 33.08 -0.46
CA GLN A 524 6.90 33.08 -1.07
C GLN A 524 7.18 31.79 -1.87
N ALA A 525 6.75 30.62 -1.36
CA ALA A 525 6.85 29.35 -2.06
C ALA A 525 5.94 29.29 -3.31
N ALA A 526 4.75 29.88 -3.25
CA ALA A 526 3.86 30.00 -4.41
C ALA A 526 4.45 30.92 -5.50
N GLN A 527 5.10 32.03 -5.10
CA GLN A 527 5.74 32.96 -6.04
C GLN A 527 7.00 32.38 -6.71
N SER A 528 7.77 31.52 -6.03
CA SER A 528 8.93 30.86 -6.63
C SER A 528 8.52 29.84 -7.71
N LEU A 529 7.41 29.12 -7.49
CA LEU A 529 6.78 28.27 -8.50
C LEU A 529 6.26 29.07 -9.70
N GLN A 530 5.73 30.27 -9.46
CA GLN A 530 5.22 31.15 -10.52
C GLN A 530 6.35 31.78 -11.37
N LYS A 531 7.50 32.11 -10.77
CA LYS A 531 8.67 32.65 -11.48
C LYS A 531 9.41 31.62 -12.33
N GLY A 532 9.34 30.33 -11.99
CA GLY A 532 9.80 29.24 -12.86
C GLY A 532 8.96 29.07 -14.13
N ALA A 533 7.72 29.57 -14.13
CA ALA A 533 6.75 29.46 -15.23
C ALA A 533 6.77 30.67 -16.20
N SER A 534 7.54 31.73 -15.94
CA SER A 534 7.61 32.92 -16.81
C SER A 534 8.71 32.86 -17.88
N GLY A 535 8.99 31.67 -18.41
CA GLY A 535 9.74 31.52 -19.66
C GLY A 535 8.85 31.93 -20.82
N LYS A 536 9.09 33.10 -21.42
CA LYS A 536 8.39 33.60 -22.62
C LYS A 536 8.47 32.58 -23.77
N GLY A 537 7.44 31.75 -23.92
CA GLY A 537 7.21 30.89 -25.08
C GLY A 537 5.75 31.00 -25.51
N ARG A 538 5.52 31.55 -26.71
CA ARG A 538 4.21 31.63 -27.36
C ARG A 538 3.61 30.23 -27.55
N SER A 539 2.30 30.14 -27.30
CA SER A 539 1.33 29.10 -27.67
C SER A 539 1.83 28.03 -28.67
N LYS A 540 1.96 26.79 -28.19
CA LYS A 540 1.86 25.56 -29.01
C LYS A 540 0.62 24.82 -28.53
N LYS A 541 -0.24 24.41 -29.46
CA LYS A 541 -1.48 23.63 -29.23
C LYS A 541 -1.15 22.39 -28.39
N GLU A 542 -1.55 22.36 -27.12
CA GLU A 542 -1.29 21.24 -26.21
C GLU A 542 -2.52 20.31 -26.12
N GLY A 543 -2.32 18.98 -26.17
CA GLY A 543 -3.25 17.99 -25.60
C GLY A 543 -4.47 17.59 -26.44
N LEU A 544 -4.51 17.88 -27.74
CA LEU A 544 -5.66 17.57 -28.62
C LEU A 544 -5.68 16.13 -29.15
N ASP A 545 -4.73 15.28 -28.79
CA ASP A 545 -4.62 13.90 -29.29
C ASP A 545 -5.63 12.93 -28.64
N GLY A 546 -6.45 13.42 -27.72
CA GLY A 546 -7.42 12.60 -26.97
C GLY A 546 -6.75 11.79 -25.85
N PRO A 547 -7.52 10.94 -25.14
CA PRO A 547 -6.97 10.02 -24.15
C PRO A 547 -6.05 8.97 -24.78
N ASP A 548 -4.89 8.72 -24.18
CA ASP A 548 -3.91 7.69 -24.57
C ASP A 548 -4.48 6.28 -24.34
N PRO A 549 -4.75 5.48 -25.40
CA PRO A 549 -5.39 4.18 -25.25
C PRO A 549 -4.59 3.19 -24.41
N GLU A 550 -3.25 3.21 -24.47
CA GLU A 550 -2.42 2.30 -23.67
C GLU A 550 -2.57 2.60 -22.19
N LEU A 551 -2.51 3.88 -21.81
CA LEU A 551 -2.73 4.31 -20.42
C LEU A 551 -4.12 3.93 -19.97
N MET A 552 -5.15 4.28 -20.75
CA MET A 552 -6.55 4.07 -20.40
C MET A 552 -6.85 2.58 -20.20
N ASN A 553 -6.35 1.72 -21.09
CA ASN A 553 -6.50 0.27 -20.97
C ASN A 553 -5.72 -0.31 -19.78
N ALA A 554 -4.50 0.18 -19.51
CA ALA A 554 -3.68 -0.28 -18.40
C ALA A 554 -4.33 0.00 -17.04
N GLN A 555 -4.99 1.15 -16.89
CA GLN A 555 -5.63 1.55 -15.63
C GLN A 555 -7.09 1.14 -15.49
N ALA A 556 -7.75 0.74 -16.59
CA ALA A 556 -9.16 0.37 -16.61
C ALA A 556 -9.54 -0.66 -15.52
N PRO A 557 -8.77 -1.72 -15.22
CA PRO A 557 -9.15 -2.67 -14.17
C PRO A 557 -9.28 -2.04 -12.77
N LEU A 558 -8.38 -1.12 -12.42
CA LEU A 558 -8.41 -0.40 -11.14
C LEU A 558 -9.60 0.56 -11.11
N TRP A 559 -9.74 1.38 -12.14
CA TRP A 559 -10.80 2.39 -12.19
C TRP A 559 -12.19 1.78 -12.31
N ASN A 560 -12.36 0.69 -13.06
CA ASN A 560 -13.63 -0.04 -13.09
C ASN A 560 -13.98 -0.60 -11.72
N ALA A 561 -13.00 -1.13 -10.96
CA ALA A 561 -13.27 -1.60 -9.61
C ALA A 561 -13.64 -0.45 -8.65
N LEU A 562 -12.95 0.69 -8.75
CA LEU A 562 -13.29 1.87 -7.97
C LEU A 562 -14.69 2.40 -8.34
N MET A 563 -15.01 2.51 -9.62
CA MET A 563 -16.33 2.95 -10.08
C MET A 563 -17.42 1.97 -9.64
N ASP A 564 -17.27 0.66 -9.88
CA ASP A 564 -18.33 -0.33 -9.66
C ASP A 564 -18.58 -0.62 -8.18
N TYR A 565 -17.51 -0.67 -7.35
CA TYR A 565 -17.62 -1.13 -5.97
C TYR A 565 -17.38 -0.04 -4.93
N TYR A 566 -16.40 0.85 -5.15
CA TYR A 566 -16.01 1.85 -4.16
C TYR A 566 -16.92 3.08 -4.22
N PHE A 567 -17.08 3.65 -5.42
CA PHE A 567 -17.94 4.78 -5.73
C PHE A 567 -19.36 4.37 -6.17
N ARG A 568 -19.60 3.07 -6.38
CA ARG A 568 -20.90 2.49 -6.76
C ARG A 568 -21.61 3.32 -7.83
N LEU A 569 -20.85 3.68 -8.87
CA LEU A 569 -21.22 4.65 -9.88
C LEU A 569 -22.51 4.20 -10.59
N GLU A 570 -23.51 5.07 -10.62
CA GLU A 570 -24.67 4.96 -11.51
C GLU A 570 -24.57 6.05 -12.57
N PHE A 571 -24.61 5.67 -13.84
CA PHE A 571 -24.51 6.61 -14.96
C PHE A 571 -25.70 6.40 -15.90
N ALA A 572 -26.41 7.46 -16.25
CA ALA A 572 -27.59 7.43 -17.11
C ALA A 572 -27.64 8.62 -18.09
N GLY A 573 -28.56 8.59 -19.06
CA GLY A 573 -28.80 9.69 -20.00
C GLY A 573 -27.92 9.67 -21.26
N TRP A 574 -27.28 8.54 -21.57
CA TRP A 574 -26.46 8.41 -22.78
C TRP A 574 -27.25 8.69 -24.06
N GLU A 575 -28.54 8.38 -24.04
CA GLU A 575 -29.51 8.61 -25.12
C GLU A 575 -29.77 10.09 -25.44
N SER A 576 -29.53 11.00 -24.49
CA SER A 576 -29.70 12.44 -24.68
C SER A 576 -28.48 13.10 -25.36
N LEU A 577 -27.40 12.35 -25.61
CA LEU A 577 -26.21 12.89 -26.28
C LEU A 577 -26.46 13.11 -27.77
N PRO A 578 -26.25 14.35 -28.29
CA PRO A 578 -26.28 14.61 -29.73
C PRO A 578 -25.20 13.82 -30.48
N GLU A 579 -25.43 13.55 -31.77
CA GLU A 579 -24.42 13.00 -32.68
C GLU A 579 -23.30 14.01 -32.98
N VAL A 580 -23.62 15.31 -32.92
CA VAL A 580 -22.65 16.40 -33.10
C VAL A 580 -21.83 16.64 -31.83
N PRO A 581 -20.61 17.20 -31.94
CA PRO A 581 -19.80 17.59 -30.79
C PRO A 581 -20.58 18.54 -29.88
N SER A 582 -20.50 18.30 -28.58
CA SER A 582 -21.28 19.02 -27.58
C SER A 582 -20.41 19.58 -26.46
N LEU A 583 -20.88 20.68 -25.86
CA LEU A 583 -20.27 21.25 -24.67
C LEU A 583 -21.02 20.76 -23.43
N LEU A 584 -20.42 19.82 -22.70
CA LEU A 584 -20.99 19.29 -21.46
C LEU A 584 -20.75 20.27 -20.31
N ILE A 585 -21.80 20.62 -19.59
CA ILE A 585 -21.75 21.55 -18.45
C ILE A 585 -22.23 20.84 -17.19
N GLY A 586 -21.31 20.64 -16.26
CA GLY A 586 -21.61 19.96 -15.00
C GLY A 586 -21.24 20.76 -13.76
N VAL A 587 -21.56 20.16 -12.62
CA VAL A 587 -21.02 20.52 -11.31
C VAL A 587 -19.94 19.50 -10.90
N HIS A 588 -18.99 19.95 -10.09
CA HIS A 588 -17.94 19.12 -9.51
C HIS A 588 -17.78 19.44 -8.03
N SER A 589 -17.41 18.43 -7.26
CA SER A 589 -17.52 18.45 -5.81
C SER A 589 -16.45 17.58 -5.16
N GLY A 590 -16.20 17.80 -3.88
CA GLY A 590 -15.23 16.97 -3.13
C GLY A 590 -13.80 17.51 -3.21
N GLY A 591 -13.66 18.83 -3.30
CA GLY A 591 -12.38 19.53 -3.21
C GLY A 591 -11.51 19.34 -4.46
N PRO A 592 -10.20 19.15 -4.32
CA PRO A 592 -9.24 19.24 -5.44
C PRO A 592 -9.12 17.96 -6.29
N LEU A 593 -9.54 16.80 -5.79
CA LEU A 593 -9.53 15.54 -6.55
C LEU A 593 -10.82 15.33 -7.36
N THR A 594 -11.93 15.96 -6.96
CA THR A 594 -13.21 15.98 -7.72
C THR A 594 -13.58 14.62 -8.30
N MET A 595 -13.80 13.61 -7.44
CA MET A 595 -13.98 12.23 -7.91
C MET A 595 -15.15 12.07 -8.88
N ASP A 596 -16.17 12.91 -8.76
CA ASP A 596 -17.27 12.98 -9.72
C ASP A 596 -16.77 13.29 -11.15
N ALA A 597 -15.93 14.31 -11.33
CA ALA A 597 -15.35 14.66 -12.62
C ALA A 597 -14.52 13.52 -13.22
N TRP A 598 -13.73 12.80 -12.40
CA TRP A 598 -12.97 11.63 -12.84
C TRP A 598 -13.89 10.51 -13.31
N THR A 599 -14.94 10.22 -12.54
CA THR A 599 -15.90 9.17 -12.91
C THR A 599 -16.64 9.49 -14.21
N VAL A 600 -16.86 10.76 -14.55
CA VAL A 600 -17.43 11.12 -15.87
C VAL A 600 -16.48 10.77 -17.01
N ALA A 601 -15.22 11.21 -16.94
CA ALA A 601 -14.25 10.93 -18.00
C ALA A 601 -13.99 9.43 -18.18
N LEU A 602 -13.91 8.69 -17.07
CA LEU A 602 -13.68 7.24 -17.10
C LEU A 602 -14.92 6.46 -17.55
N ALA A 603 -16.14 6.89 -17.17
CA ALA A 603 -17.37 6.29 -17.67
C ALA A 603 -17.55 6.54 -19.17
N TRP A 604 -17.17 7.73 -19.65
CA TRP A 604 -17.17 8.07 -21.07
C TRP A 604 -16.25 7.13 -21.87
N TRP A 605 -15.01 6.96 -21.42
CA TRP A 605 -14.08 6.01 -22.04
C TRP A 605 -14.60 4.57 -21.99
N ARG A 606 -15.22 4.16 -20.88
CA ARG A 606 -15.82 2.82 -20.76
C ARG A 606 -16.98 2.61 -21.74
N HIS A 607 -17.72 3.67 -22.08
CA HIS A 607 -18.87 3.60 -22.98
C HIS A 607 -18.47 3.68 -24.46
N PHE A 608 -17.62 4.65 -24.84
CA PHE A 608 -17.28 4.92 -26.23
C PHE A 608 -15.88 4.45 -26.65
N GLY A 609 -14.96 4.24 -25.71
CA GLY A 609 -13.55 4.00 -26.01
C GLY A 609 -12.97 5.09 -26.91
N GLU A 610 -12.32 4.68 -27.99
CA GLU A 610 -11.72 5.59 -28.99
C GLU A 610 -12.75 6.18 -29.98
N GLN A 611 -14.01 5.72 -29.97
CA GLN A 611 -15.01 6.10 -30.99
C GLN A 611 -15.52 7.53 -30.82
N ARG A 612 -15.52 8.05 -29.58
CA ARG A 612 -16.00 9.40 -29.25
C ARG A 612 -15.19 9.95 -28.08
N SER A 613 -14.28 10.88 -28.35
CA SER A 613 -13.39 11.43 -27.33
C SER A 613 -14.06 12.50 -26.49
N LEU A 614 -13.78 12.51 -25.19
CA LEU A 614 -14.17 13.57 -24.27
C LEU A 614 -12.92 14.23 -23.69
N HIS A 615 -12.81 15.54 -23.87
CA HIS A 615 -11.79 16.35 -23.23
C HIS A 615 -12.29 16.93 -21.91
N GLY A 616 -11.70 16.45 -20.80
CA GLY A 616 -11.81 17.09 -19.50
C GLY A 616 -11.06 18.41 -19.47
N THR A 617 -11.46 19.33 -18.59
CA THR A 617 -10.74 20.60 -18.39
C THR A 617 -10.21 20.75 -16.97
N ALA A 618 -8.96 21.20 -16.86
CA ALA A 618 -8.30 21.43 -15.57
C ALA A 618 -7.48 22.73 -15.59
N HIS A 619 -7.42 23.43 -14.44
CA HIS A 619 -6.69 24.69 -14.34
C HIS A 619 -5.16 24.48 -14.50
N ASP A 620 -4.49 25.43 -15.15
CA ASP A 620 -3.04 25.43 -15.42
C ASP A 620 -2.14 25.11 -14.22
N VAL A 621 -2.54 25.43 -12.98
CA VAL A 621 -1.76 25.10 -11.77
C VAL A 621 -1.72 23.58 -11.53
N LEU A 622 -2.83 22.89 -11.78
CA LEU A 622 -2.92 21.43 -11.70
C LEU A 622 -2.17 20.77 -12.87
N MET A 623 -2.27 21.36 -14.07
CA MET A 623 -1.61 20.89 -15.29
C MET A 623 -0.09 21.13 -15.29
N SER A 624 0.39 22.06 -14.47
CA SER A 624 1.82 22.37 -14.30
C SER A 624 2.46 21.61 -13.14
N ALA A 625 1.70 20.81 -12.40
CA ALA A 625 2.22 19.99 -11.30
C ALA A 625 3.10 18.86 -11.87
N PRO A 626 4.36 18.70 -11.43
CA PRO A 626 5.26 17.66 -11.94
C PRO A 626 4.65 16.25 -11.79
N GLY A 627 4.65 15.43 -12.84
CA GLY A 627 4.06 14.08 -12.86
C GLY A 627 2.53 14.04 -13.00
N LEU A 628 1.80 14.86 -12.24
CA LEU A 628 0.33 14.92 -12.33
C LEU A 628 -0.13 15.56 -13.65
N GLY A 629 0.56 16.60 -14.11
CA GLY A 629 0.26 17.28 -15.37
C GLY A 629 0.43 16.38 -16.61
N SER A 630 1.46 15.52 -16.63
CA SER A 630 1.66 14.58 -17.75
C SER A 630 0.57 13.51 -17.76
N TYR A 631 0.14 13.02 -16.60
CA TYR A 631 -0.99 12.11 -16.48
C TYR A 631 -2.29 12.73 -17.02
N PHE A 632 -2.64 13.95 -16.58
CA PHE A 632 -3.85 14.63 -17.08
C PHE A 632 -3.81 14.86 -18.59
N LYS A 633 -2.65 15.24 -19.15
CA LYS A 633 -2.49 15.35 -20.60
C LYS A 633 -2.76 14.03 -21.32
N ARG A 634 -2.23 12.91 -20.80
CA ARG A 634 -2.49 11.57 -21.35
C ARG A 634 -3.92 11.08 -21.13
N MET A 635 -4.65 11.64 -20.16
CA MET A 635 -6.10 11.44 -20.00
C MET A 635 -6.93 12.26 -21.01
N GLY A 636 -6.29 13.02 -21.90
CA GLY A 636 -6.99 13.92 -22.83
C GLY A 636 -7.45 15.23 -22.19
N THR A 637 -6.91 15.62 -21.04
CA THR A 637 -7.30 16.87 -20.36
C THR A 637 -6.64 18.08 -21.01
N ILE A 638 -7.43 19.11 -21.29
CA ILE A 638 -6.97 20.36 -21.90
C ILE A 638 -7.14 21.55 -20.94
N SER A 639 -6.35 22.61 -21.13
CA SER A 639 -6.55 23.86 -20.40
C SER A 639 -7.87 24.53 -20.85
N PRO A 640 -8.67 25.13 -19.95
CA PRO A 640 -10.01 25.67 -20.23
C PRO A 640 -10.01 26.98 -21.05
N SER A 641 -9.06 27.16 -21.98
CA SER A 641 -8.99 28.32 -22.85
C SER A 641 -9.98 28.18 -24.02
N ARG A 642 -10.56 29.32 -24.45
CA ARG A 642 -11.47 29.34 -25.62
C ARG A 642 -10.81 28.76 -26.88
N GLU A 643 -9.51 28.98 -27.05
CA GLU A 643 -8.74 28.49 -28.19
C GLU A 643 -8.64 26.95 -28.20
N ASN A 644 -8.33 26.33 -27.06
CA ASN A 644 -8.20 24.88 -26.96
C ASN A 644 -9.56 24.18 -27.11
N ILE A 645 -10.58 24.73 -26.46
CA ILE A 645 -11.95 24.17 -26.50
C ILE A 645 -12.49 24.26 -27.94
N GLY A 646 -12.38 25.41 -28.61
CA GLY A 646 -12.77 25.53 -30.02
C GLY A 646 -11.90 24.71 -30.97
N ALA A 647 -10.65 24.37 -30.60
CA ALA A 647 -9.85 23.42 -31.37
C ALA A 647 -10.34 21.97 -31.23
N ALA A 648 -10.80 21.57 -30.04
CA ALA A 648 -11.40 20.25 -29.81
C ALA A 648 -12.71 20.07 -30.61
N PHE A 649 -13.61 21.07 -30.58
CA PHE A 649 -14.85 21.01 -31.37
C PHE A 649 -14.60 20.92 -32.87
N ARG A 650 -13.63 21.67 -33.41
CA ARG A 650 -13.25 21.57 -34.83
C ARG A 650 -12.66 20.20 -35.22
N LYS A 651 -12.15 19.44 -34.26
CA LYS A 651 -11.68 18.06 -34.46
C LYS A 651 -12.83 17.04 -34.37
N GLY A 652 -13.99 17.45 -33.87
CA GLY A 652 -15.15 16.58 -33.66
C GLY A 652 -15.24 15.99 -32.26
N ASP A 653 -14.45 16.48 -31.31
CA ASP A 653 -14.39 15.93 -29.94
C ASP A 653 -15.33 16.70 -28.98
N ASP A 654 -15.90 16.01 -28.00
CA ASP A 654 -16.71 16.63 -26.95
C ASP A 654 -15.81 17.25 -25.86
N VAL A 655 -16.33 18.26 -25.16
CA VAL A 655 -15.61 18.93 -24.07
C VAL A 655 -16.52 19.05 -22.86
N ILE A 656 -16.01 18.69 -21.67
CA ILE A 656 -16.71 18.93 -20.41
C ILE A 656 -16.07 20.08 -19.61
N LEU A 657 -16.93 21.01 -19.17
CA LEU A 657 -16.58 22.13 -18.31
C LEU A 657 -17.35 22.08 -17.00
N TRP A 658 -16.68 22.63 -15.99
CA TRP A 658 -17.26 22.89 -14.69
C TRP A 658 -17.17 24.38 -14.33
N PRO A 659 -18.17 25.18 -14.74
CA PRO A 659 -18.13 26.64 -14.57
C PRO A 659 -18.03 27.09 -13.12
N GLY A 660 -18.47 26.28 -12.17
CA GLY A 660 -18.47 26.57 -10.74
C GLY A 660 -17.08 26.74 -10.11
N GLY A 661 -16.06 26.06 -10.65
CA GLY A 661 -14.67 26.14 -10.21
C GLY A 661 -14.49 25.88 -8.70
N GLU A 662 -13.55 26.57 -8.04
CA GLU A 662 -13.27 26.34 -6.61
C GLU A 662 -14.49 26.53 -5.68
N VAL A 663 -15.41 27.41 -6.05
CA VAL A 663 -16.62 27.68 -5.25
C VAL A 663 -17.54 26.46 -5.23
N ASP A 664 -17.62 25.76 -6.36
CA ASP A 664 -18.39 24.53 -6.52
C ASP A 664 -17.63 23.35 -5.89
N ALA A 665 -16.33 23.20 -6.17
CA ALA A 665 -15.51 22.13 -5.61
C ALA A 665 -15.54 22.06 -4.06
N TYR A 666 -15.57 23.21 -3.38
CA TYR A 666 -15.47 23.31 -1.92
C TYR A 666 -16.78 23.75 -1.23
N ARG A 667 -17.94 23.47 -1.82
CA ARG A 667 -19.21 23.75 -1.12
C ARG A 667 -19.24 22.99 0.19
N SER A 668 -19.73 23.64 1.24
CA SER A 668 -19.97 22.95 2.51
C SER A 668 -20.95 21.78 2.30
N TRP A 669 -20.76 20.70 3.06
CA TRP A 669 -21.47 19.43 2.86
C TRP A 669 -23.00 19.54 3.07
N ASP A 670 -23.47 20.54 3.82
CA ASP A 670 -24.88 20.90 3.94
C ASP A 670 -25.48 21.40 2.60
N LYS A 671 -24.66 21.91 1.70
CA LYS A 671 -25.02 22.39 0.35
C LYS A 671 -24.69 21.40 -0.76
N ARG A 672 -24.42 20.14 -0.42
CA ARG A 672 -23.93 19.12 -1.37
C ARG A 672 -24.83 18.84 -2.59
N ASP A 673 -26.11 19.14 -2.48
CA ASP A 673 -27.12 18.92 -3.53
C ASP A 673 -27.55 20.18 -4.26
N ILE A 674 -26.81 21.27 -4.06
CA ILE A 674 -27.06 22.56 -4.71
C ILE A 674 -26.11 22.71 -5.89
N ALA A 675 -26.63 23.03 -7.06
CA ALA A 675 -25.85 23.37 -8.25
C ALA A 675 -25.30 24.80 -8.12
N VAL A 676 -24.00 24.99 -8.40
CA VAL A 676 -23.38 26.32 -8.36
C VAL A 676 -22.47 26.50 -9.58
N LEU A 677 -22.90 27.30 -10.55
CA LEU A 677 -22.09 27.61 -11.74
C LEU A 677 -21.24 28.89 -11.59
N GLY A 678 -21.29 29.53 -10.42
CA GLY A 678 -20.42 30.64 -10.04
C GLY A 678 -20.63 31.95 -10.81
N GLY A 679 -21.77 32.12 -11.49
CA GLY A 679 -22.09 33.30 -12.30
C GLY A 679 -21.24 33.44 -13.56
N ARG A 680 -20.51 32.39 -13.96
CA ARG A 680 -19.55 32.45 -15.08
C ARG A 680 -20.26 32.12 -16.39
N THR A 681 -20.59 33.13 -17.20
CA THR A 681 -21.34 32.95 -18.46
C THR A 681 -20.48 32.76 -19.71
N GLY A 682 -19.16 32.66 -19.57
CA GLY A 682 -18.23 32.61 -20.71
C GLY A 682 -18.39 31.37 -21.60
N PHE A 683 -18.84 30.25 -21.02
CA PHE A 683 -19.05 28.99 -21.75
C PHE A 683 -20.27 29.04 -22.69
N ILE A 684 -21.29 29.85 -22.36
CA ILE A 684 -22.48 30.03 -23.20
C ILE A 684 -22.10 30.76 -24.50
N ARG A 685 -21.33 31.84 -24.36
CA ARG A 685 -20.81 32.59 -25.51
C ARG A 685 -19.92 31.72 -26.40
N LEU A 686 -19.13 30.85 -25.78
CA LEU A 686 -18.30 29.89 -26.52
C LEU A 686 -19.15 28.87 -27.30
N ALA A 687 -20.20 28.34 -26.68
CA ALA A 687 -21.10 27.40 -27.35
C ALA A 687 -21.83 28.05 -28.55
N ILE A 688 -22.33 29.29 -28.39
CA ILE A 688 -22.94 30.07 -29.48
C ILE A 688 -21.94 30.24 -30.64
N ARG A 689 -20.71 30.68 -30.31
CA ARG A 689 -19.67 30.94 -31.30
C ARG A 689 -19.27 29.71 -32.09
N GLU A 690 -19.11 28.58 -31.42
CA GLU A 690 -18.69 27.31 -32.04
C GLU A 690 -19.89 26.54 -32.63
N GLY A 691 -21.12 27.03 -32.44
CA GLY A 691 -22.35 26.41 -32.96
C GLY A 691 -22.65 25.04 -32.36
N VAL A 692 -22.21 24.79 -31.12
CA VAL A 692 -22.37 23.49 -30.44
C VAL A 692 -23.50 23.54 -29.39
N PRO A 693 -24.29 22.48 -29.22
CA PRO A 693 -25.28 22.41 -28.16
C PRO A 693 -24.61 22.32 -26.79
N ILE A 694 -25.29 22.85 -25.76
CA ILE A 694 -24.89 22.66 -24.37
C ILE A 694 -25.64 21.45 -23.81
N VAL A 695 -24.90 20.49 -23.26
CA VAL A 695 -25.47 19.30 -22.63
C VAL A 695 -25.28 19.39 -21.12
N PRO A 696 -26.33 19.66 -20.32
CA PRO A 696 -26.21 19.72 -18.88
C PRO A 696 -25.93 18.35 -18.27
N VAL A 697 -25.08 18.29 -17.24
CA VAL A 697 -24.73 17.06 -16.53
C VAL A 697 -25.01 17.23 -15.04
N ALA A 698 -25.95 16.45 -14.52
CA ALA A 698 -26.26 16.42 -13.09
C ALA A 698 -25.46 15.32 -12.40
N THR A 699 -24.71 15.68 -11.36
CA THR A 699 -23.96 14.71 -10.55
C THR A 699 -24.20 14.93 -9.07
N ILE A 700 -24.36 13.83 -8.32
CA ILE A 700 -24.40 13.83 -6.85
C ILE A 700 -23.42 12.79 -6.29
N GLY A 701 -23.09 12.92 -5.00
CA GLY A 701 -22.25 11.96 -4.27
C GLY A 701 -20.75 12.31 -4.27
N GLY A 702 -20.29 13.24 -5.11
CA GLY A 702 -18.91 13.75 -5.05
C GLY A 702 -18.56 14.38 -3.69
N HIS A 703 -19.49 15.13 -3.08
CA HIS A 703 -19.32 15.66 -1.72
C HIS A 703 -19.26 14.58 -0.63
N ASP A 704 -19.77 13.38 -0.89
CA ASP A 704 -19.73 12.29 0.09
C ASP A 704 -18.34 11.62 0.10
N THR A 705 -17.46 11.95 -0.85
CA THR A 705 -16.06 11.52 -0.84
C THR A 705 -15.17 12.41 0.03
N LEU A 706 -15.60 13.64 0.35
CA LEU A 706 -14.90 14.58 1.23
C LEU A 706 -15.89 15.50 1.94
N PHE A 707 -15.94 15.40 3.27
CA PHE A 707 -16.78 16.29 4.08
C PHE A 707 -16.16 17.68 4.20
N VAL A 708 -16.63 18.62 3.40
CA VAL A 708 -16.31 20.04 3.58
C VAL A 708 -17.19 20.59 4.70
N LEU A 709 -16.58 20.93 5.84
CA LEU A 709 -17.28 21.46 7.01
C LEU A 709 -17.57 22.95 6.87
N SER A 710 -16.69 23.69 6.19
CA SER A 710 -16.84 25.12 5.93
C SER A 710 -16.05 25.55 4.72
N GLU A 711 -16.62 26.42 3.88
CA GLU A 711 -15.91 27.10 2.78
C GLU A 711 -14.81 28.07 3.27
N GLY A 712 -14.87 28.50 4.54
CA GLY A 712 -13.85 29.36 5.16
C GLY A 712 -13.69 30.76 4.54
N ARG A 713 -14.72 31.31 3.89
CA ARG A 713 -14.66 32.63 3.21
C ARG A 713 -14.18 33.78 4.11
N GLY A 714 -14.64 33.82 5.37
CA GLY A 714 -14.21 34.82 6.35
C GLY A 714 -12.72 34.71 6.68
N LEU A 715 -12.23 33.48 6.81
CA LEU A 715 -10.81 33.18 7.00
C LEU A 715 -9.99 33.55 5.76
N ALA A 716 -10.47 33.23 4.56
CA ALA A 716 -9.82 33.61 3.29
C ALA A 716 -9.67 35.14 3.17
N LYS A 717 -10.71 35.90 3.55
CA LYS A 717 -10.68 37.38 3.59
C LYS A 717 -9.70 37.91 4.62
N ALA A 718 -9.72 37.36 5.83
CA ALA A 718 -8.82 37.77 6.92
C ALA A 718 -7.33 37.51 6.59
N LEU A 719 -7.05 36.45 5.84
CA LEU A 719 -5.71 36.07 5.39
C LEU A 719 -5.29 36.71 4.07
N GLY A 720 -6.18 37.46 3.41
CA GLY A 720 -5.91 38.11 2.13
C GLY A 720 -5.64 37.14 0.98
N LEU A 721 -6.18 35.91 1.01
CA LEU A 721 -5.88 34.85 0.04
C LEU A 721 -6.22 35.25 -1.40
N LYS A 722 -7.28 36.04 -1.60
CA LYS A 722 -7.65 36.56 -2.92
C LYS A 722 -6.50 37.30 -3.62
N LYS A 723 -5.74 38.12 -2.87
CA LYS A 723 -4.60 38.90 -3.40
C LYS A 723 -3.33 38.07 -3.56
N ARG A 724 -3.14 37.04 -2.73
CA ARG A 724 -1.90 36.24 -2.64
C ARG A 724 -1.92 34.98 -3.50
N MET A 725 -3.05 34.27 -3.53
CA MET A 725 -3.21 32.95 -4.12
C MET A 725 -4.36 32.86 -5.12
N ARG A 726 -5.04 33.98 -5.43
CA ARG A 726 -6.23 34.05 -6.30
C ARG A 726 -7.38 33.12 -5.88
N SER A 727 -7.44 32.72 -4.61
CA SER A 727 -8.52 31.91 -4.06
C SER A 727 -9.44 32.73 -3.16
N ASP A 728 -10.74 32.51 -3.30
CA ASP A 728 -11.79 33.15 -2.49
C ASP A 728 -12.28 32.27 -1.33
N VAL A 729 -11.73 31.05 -1.18
CA VAL A 729 -12.10 30.06 -0.16
C VAL A 729 -10.88 29.63 0.66
N ALA A 730 -11.13 29.20 1.90
CA ALA A 730 -10.13 28.62 2.81
C ALA A 730 -10.76 27.39 3.47
N PRO A 731 -11.00 26.32 2.69
CA PRO A 731 -11.93 25.26 3.06
C PRO A 731 -11.46 24.46 4.27
N ILE A 732 -12.34 24.30 5.25
CA ILE A 732 -12.16 23.43 6.42
C ILE A 732 -12.87 22.12 6.12
N THR A 733 -12.15 21.01 6.19
CA THR A 733 -12.64 19.70 5.76
C THR A 733 -12.38 18.66 6.84
N LEU A 734 -13.27 17.68 6.98
CA LEU A 734 -12.97 16.42 7.66
C LEU A 734 -12.36 15.47 6.62
N SER A 735 -11.04 15.44 6.60
CA SER A 735 -10.23 14.67 5.67
C SER A 735 -9.73 13.40 6.36
N ILE A 736 -10.14 12.22 5.94
CA ILE A 736 -9.62 10.96 6.51
C ILE A 736 -8.30 10.57 5.82
N PRO A 737 -7.25 10.12 6.56
CA PRO A 737 -7.14 9.96 8.03
C PRO A 737 -6.73 11.22 8.80
N PHE A 738 -6.60 12.37 8.12
CA PHE A 738 -6.04 13.62 8.64
C PHE A 738 -6.90 14.41 9.64
N GLY A 739 -8.14 13.98 9.91
CA GLY A 739 -9.08 14.67 10.80
C GLY A 739 -9.58 15.99 10.22
N VAL A 740 -9.82 17.00 11.07
CA VAL A 740 -10.27 18.33 10.61
C VAL A 740 -9.07 19.16 10.17
N THR A 741 -9.01 19.53 8.88
CA THR A 741 -7.88 20.22 8.26
C THR A 741 -8.32 21.42 7.43
N LEU A 742 -7.43 22.41 7.30
CA LEU A 742 -7.53 23.44 6.27
C LEU A 742 -7.02 22.84 4.95
N HIS A 743 -7.91 22.65 3.99
CA HIS A 743 -7.64 21.98 2.72
C HIS A 743 -6.93 22.92 1.76
N LEU A 744 -5.60 22.81 1.71
CA LEU A 744 -4.69 23.63 0.92
C LEU A 744 -4.03 22.85 -0.23
N THR A 745 -4.05 21.51 -0.22
CA THR A 745 -3.38 20.70 -1.26
C THR A 745 -4.19 19.46 -1.69
N PRO A 746 -3.99 18.93 -2.91
CA PRO A 746 -4.80 17.84 -3.47
C PRO A 746 -4.84 16.52 -2.70
N PHE A 747 -3.78 16.20 -1.98
CA PHE A 747 -3.57 14.89 -1.37
C PHE A 747 -3.85 14.87 0.14
N GLN A 748 -4.58 15.88 0.63
CA GLN A 748 -4.90 16.01 2.06
C GLN A 748 -6.07 15.13 2.51
N HIS A 749 -6.61 14.26 1.66
CA HIS A 749 -7.60 13.26 2.03
C HIS A 749 -7.53 12.04 1.12
N VAL A 750 -7.98 10.90 1.63
CA VAL A 750 -8.37 9.76 0.80
C VAL A 750 -9.87 9.89 0.51
N PRO A 751 -10.31 9.91 -0.77
CA PRO A 751 -11.74 9.96 -1.09
C PRO A 751 -12.50 8.81 -0.43
N LEU A 752 -13.57 9.13 0.29
CA LEU A 752 -14.38 8.12 0.99
C LEU A 752 -15.22 7.29 0.00
N PRO A 753 -15.59 6.04 0.37
CA PRO A 753 -16.47 5.22 -0.45
C PRO A 753 -17.88 5.82 -0.49
N ALA A 754 -18.20 6.53 -1.58
CA ALA A 754 -19.49 7.17 -1.79
C ALA A 754 -20.34 6.39 -2.81
N LYS A 755 -21.60 6.79 -2.98
CA LYS A 755 -22.38 6.39 -4.14
C LYS A 755 -22.53 7.60 -5.08
N ILE A 756 -21.77 7.61 -6.16
CA ILE A 756 -21.80 8.69 -7.16
C ILE A 756 -22.88 8.36 -8.19
N ARG A 757 -23.73 9.34 -8.49
CA ARG A 757 -24.74 9.20 -9.55
C ARG A 757 -24.60 10.36 -10.51
N THR A 758 -24.53 10.04 -11.79
CA THR A 758 -24.44 11.02 -12.87
C THR A 758 -25.53 10.76 -13.91
N GLU A 759 -26.14 11.84 -14.37
CA GLU A 759 -27.17 11.83 -15.41
C GLU A 759 -26.83 12.91 -16.43
N ILE A 760 -26.66 12.51 -17.70
CA ILE A 760 -26.63 13.41 -18.84
C ILE A 760 -28.08 13.85 -19.11
N LEU A 761 -28.29 15.16 -19.30
CA LEU A 761 -29.62 15.75 -19.47
C LEU A 761 -29.83 16.20 -20.91
N GLU A 762 -31.08 16.52 -21.23
CA GLU A 762 -31.48 16.98 -22.57
C GLU A 762 -30.65 18.19 -23.05
N PRO A 763 -30.20 18.18 -24.32
CA PRO A 763 -29.38 19.23 -24.88
C PRO A 763 -30.15 20.54 -25.04
N ILE A 764 -29.50 21.64 -24.71
CA ILE A 764 -29.98 23.00 -24.95
C ILE A 764 -29.33 23.50 -26.24
N HIS A 765 -30.14 23.67 -27.27
CA HIS A 765 -29.70 24.17 -28.57
C HIS A 765 -29.70 25.70 -28.58
N LEU A 766 -28.54 26.28 -28.88
CA LEU A 766 -28.35 27.72 -29.01
C LEU A 766 -28.29 28.11 -30.48
N GLY A 767 -28.82 29.28 -30.83
CA GLY A 767 -28.61 29.85 -32.17
C GLY A 767 -27.14 30.25 -32.35
N ALA A 768 -26.52 29.91 -33.49
CA ALA A 768 -25.13 30.27 -33.81
C ALA A 768 -24.96 31.72 -34.27
N ASP A 769 -25.80 32.62 -33.79
CA ASP A 769 -25.85 34.03 -34.21
C ASP A 769 -24.87 34.88 -33.37
N PRO A 770 -23.89 35.58 -33.99
CA PRO A 770 -22.97 36.47 -33.29
C PRO A 770 -23.65 37.58 -32.47
N ASP A 771 -24.88 37.99 -32.85
CA ASP A 771 -25.63 38.99 -32.10
C ASP A 771 -26.11 38.45 -30.75
N LEU A 772 -26.43 37.15 -30.67
CA LEU A 772 -26.78 36.45 -29.43
C LEU A 772 -25.57 36.26 -28.51
N GLU A 773 -24.34 36.18 -29.05
CA GLU A 773 -23.11 36.06 -28.25
C GLU A 773 -22.93 37.30 -27.34
N ASN A 774 -23.31 38.48 -27.85
CA ASN A 774 -23.12 39.77 -27.18
C ASN A 774 -24.36 40.25 -26.41
N ASP A 775 -25.50 39.59 -26.57
CA ASP A 775 -26.71 39.85 -25.80
C ASP A 775 -26.60 39.30 -24.36
N ASN A 776 -26.31 40.18 -23.41
CA ASN A 776 -26.19 39.83 -22.00
C ASN A 776 -27.52 39.38 -21.37
N GLU A 777 -28.67 39.83 -21.88
CA GLU A 777 -29.98 39.41 -21.38
C GLU A 777 -30.27 37.98 -21.81
N TYR A 778 -30.06 37.67 -23.09
CA TYR A 778 -30.18 36.30 -23.61
C TYR A 778 -29.23 35.33 -22.90
N VAL A 779 -27.94 35.68 -22.80
CA VAL A 779 -26.93 34.86 -22.10
C VAL A 779 -27.30 34.66 -20.62
N GLY A 780 -27.89 35.66 -19.97
CA GLY A 780 -28.38 35.55 -18.59
C GLY A 780 -29.57 34.61 -18.44
N LYS A 781 -30.52 34.63 -19.39
CA LYS A 781 -31.66 33.70 -19.43
C LYS A 781 -31.17 32.26 -19.60
N VAL A 782 -30.28 32.02 -20.57
CA VAL A 782 -29.70 30.70 -20.83
C VAL A 782 -28.91 30.18 -19.63
N TYR A 783 -28.14 31.03 -18.95
CA TYR A 783 -27.44 30.65 -17.72
C TYR A 783 -28.41 30.16 -16.64
N THR A 784 -29.51 30.88 -16.43
CA THR A 784 -30.53 30.53 -15.43
C THR A 784 -31.24 29.22 -15.78
N GLU A 785 -31.52 29.01 -17.07
CA GLU A 785 -32.07 27.75 -17.57
C GLU A 785 -31.15 26.56 -17.29
N ILE A 786 -29.86 26.67 -17.65
CA ILE A 786 -28.87 25.61 -17.43
C ILE A 786 -28.73 25.28 -15.95
N GLU A 787 -28.59 26.30 -15.09
CA GLU A 787 -28.48 26.09 -13.64
C GLU A 787 -29.73 25.41 -13.06
N SER A 788 -30.92 25.82 -13.51
CA SER A 788 -32.20 25.21 -13.11
C SER A 788 -32.32 23.75 -13.56
N VAL A 789 -31.92 23.44 -14.79
CA VAL A 789 -31.96 22.08 -15.35
C VAL A 789 -31.01 21.14 -14.60
N ILE A 790 -29.77 21.59 -14.34
CA ILE A 790 -28.79 20.82 -13.55
C ILE A 790 -29.32 20.60 -12.13
N GLN A 791 -29.86 21.65 -11.50
CA GLN A 791 -30.43 21.57 -10.15
C GLN A 791 -31.59 20.56 -10.09
N ALA A 792 -32.50 20.59 -11.07
CA ALA A 792 -33.62 19.65 -11.14
C ALA A 792 -33.13 18.20 -11.29
N GLY A 793 -32.10 17.97 -12.12
CA GLY A 793 -31.44 16.66 -12.25
C GLY A 793 -30.81 16.20 -10.93
N MET A 794 -30.02 17.05 -10.28
CA MET A 794 -29.43 16.75 -8.97
C MET A 794 -30.48 16.43 -7.92
N THR A 795 -31.59 17.18 -7.88
CA THR A 795 -32.70 16.90 -6.96
C THR A 795 -33.35 15.54 -7.22
N ARG A 796 -33.55 15.15 -8.50
CA ARG A 796 -34.05 13.80 -8.84
C ARG A 796 -33.08 12.71 -8.38
N LEU A 797 -31.78 12.87 -8.64
CA LEU A 797 -30.77 11.91 -8.22
C LEU A 797 -30.67 11.81 -6.69
N ALA A 798 -30.76 12.94 -5.98
CA ALA A 798 -30.70 12.99 -4.53
C ALA A 798 -31.87 12.24 -3.87
N ARG A 799 -33.06 12.25 -4.48
CA ARG A 799 -34.23 11.47 -4.02
C ARG A 799 -34.02 9.95 -4.09
N LYS A 800 -33.06 9.47 -4.90
CA LYS A 800 -32.69 8.04 -4.96
C LYS A 800 -31.82 7.61 -3.77
N ARG A 801 -31.40 8.54 -2.90
CA ARG A 801 -30.57 8.19 -1.73
C ARG A 801 -31.39 7.44 -0.68
N LYS A 802 -30.85 6.30 -0.21
CA LYS A 802 -31.45 5.54 0.89
C LYS A 802 -30.84 5.95 2.23
N PHE A 803 -29.53 6.15 2.27
CA PHE A 803 -28.80 6.59 3.45
C PHE A 803 -28.10 7.94 3.19
N PRO A 804 -28.19 8.90 4.13
CA PRO A 804 -27.71 10.27 3.91
C PRO A 804 -26.18 10.40 3.75
N VAL A 805 -25.40 9.37 4.11
CA VAL A 805 -23.92 9.41 4.12
C VAL A 805 -23.27 8.34 3.22
N LEU A 806 -23.92 7.20 2.98
CA LEU A 806 -23.32 6.06 2.23
C LEU A 806 -24.03 5.73 0.92
N GLY A 807 -25.12 6.43 0.61
CA GLY A 807 -25.90 6.24 -0.61
C GLY A 807 -27.34 5.83 -0.36
#